data_AF-A0A3L7VU62-F1
#
_entry.id   AF-A0A3L7VU62-F1
#
_cell.length_a   1.000
_cell.length_b   1.000
_cell.length_c   1.000
_cell.angle_alpha   90.00
_cell.angle_beta   90.00
_cell.angle_gamma   90.00
#
_symmetry.space_group_name_H-M   'P 1'
#
loop_
_entity.id
_entity.type
_entity.pdbx_description
1 polymer ?
#
loop_
_entity_poly.entity_id
_entity_poly.type
_entity_poly.pdbx_seq_one_letter_code
_entity_poly.pdbx_strand_id
1 'polypeptide(L)'
;MFFIGSQSATLSSVAIDELFGSVLNNDPKLLAFTDSVQDASHRAGFFTARTYQFTFRTALQHVIDGAGTAGIRLVDAGKALLDWWSEPRPGWPGQLREAMASLIPPDLREYPDFTGYRDNSAANAPPKPLRDDIERRLTWEATSEFSLMQTHGRTMEPSGSSCVGWDQQRIASTIRKLRERLPVIDKSLMDLPEETLMLWIFGFLHRARIRGAVDHPYLNDFAKKKFWGKSPFGRVIQGRETFPSAGRFKPHLMVTQQQRGHDHVLAPAKSSQQPWQLVWARRALKKRNLDDTSLLDLIEALLATGTEAGLFACLNQDGANRSYAINAAAAILCGEREHLVCTESGQSIVRPTAEAAIWNGAPSLEYYATSGVYRPAQYNARQQYYQDRYRKGALRRVVASEHTGLLGTEAREQLEYDFSHNEHTDDPNVLTCTSTLEMGIDIGDLSSTMLCSIPPSTASYLQRIGRAGRATGAALIISVVNQRPHDLFFYGRPSEMLRGKVDPPGCWLDASAVLVRQYLAYCFDTATKTGELTELPKSGRQLVEDIANPTGHIPMTLEWMVKDEDHLRTVFLKRLHADVQPDTRERFVAETSTELLRQRIYQSTGEFERMFKDLENGRKRLRDQLSKLSDDEQEAKMEIEQELRILQGRVQSLSQTTALEILTDNGLLPNYAFPERGVRFYGAIYNKHRRSNQ
;
A
#
# COMPACT_ATOMS: atom_id res chain seq x y z
N MET A 1 20.74 -24.85 -12.19
CA MET A 1 20.67 -24.39 -10.78
C MET A 1 19.74 -23.17 -10.75
N PHE A 2 18.50 -23.34 -10.29
CA PHE A 2 17.56 -22.22 -10.15
C PHE A 2 17.71 -21.64 -8.74
N PHE A 3 18.29 -20.44 -8.64
CA PHE A 3 18.26 -19.66 -7.42
C PHE A 3 16.87 -19.03 -7.28
N ILE A 4 16.02 -19.60 -6.44
CA ILE A 4 14.72 -19.02 -6.09
C ILE A 4 14.93 -18.22 -4.80
N GLY A 5 15.09 -16.90 -4.93
CA GLY A 5 15.01 -15.97 -3.81
C GLY A 5 13.62 -15.35 -3.74
N SER A 6 12.97 -15.39 -2.58
CA SER A 6 11.77 -14.58 -2.32
C SER A 6 12.18 -13.31 -1.58
N GLN A 7 11.63 -12.15 -1.97
CA GLN A 7 11.86 -10.92 -1.23
C GLN A 7 11.21 -11.02 0.16
N SER A 8 11.91 -10.56 1.20
CA SER A 8 11.46 -10.68 2.60
C SER A 8 10.07 -10.11 2.83
N ALA A 9 9.74 -8.95 2.22
CA ALA A 9 8.41 -8.36 2.30
C ALA A 9 7.29 -9.27 1.76
N THR A 10 7.55 -10.06 0.71
CA THR A 10 6.56 -11.01 0.18
C THR A 10 6.33 -12.17 1.15
N LEU A 11 7.39 -12.72 1.74
CA LEU A 11 7.27 -13.78 2.74
C LEU A 11 6.53 -13.27 3.99
N SER A 12 6.90 -12.09 4.49
CA SER A 12 6.19 -11.43 5.60
C SER A 12 4.70 -11.29 5.29
N SER A 13 4.33 -10.76 4.12
CA SER A 13 2.90 -10.59 3.77
C SER A 13 2.10 -11.90 3.75
N VAL A 14 2.71 -13.00 3.32
CA VAL A 14 2.07 -14.32 3.33
C VAL A 14 1.96 -14.87 4.74
N ALA A 15 2.99 -14.70 5.58
CA ALA A 15 2.95 -15.13 6.97
C ALA A 15 1.91 -14.33 7.79
N ILE A 16 1.80 -13.02 7.55
CA ILE A 16 0.77 -12.16 8.15
C ILE A 16 -0.62 -12.64 7.71
N ASP A 17 -0.82 -12.85 6.41
CA ASP A 17 -2.09 -13.36 5.91
C ASP A 17 -2.48 -14.70 6.54
N GLU A 18 -1.54 -15.63 6.66
CA GLU A 18 -1.80 -16.94 7.27
C GLU A 18 -2.14 -16.84 8.75
N LEU A 19 -1.43 -15.95 9.48
CA LEU A 19 -1.68 -15.67 10.88
C LEU A 19 -3.09 -15.10 11.10
N PHE A 20 -3.48 -14.13 10.27
CA PHE A 20 -4.76 -13.43 10.40
C PHE A 20 -5.93 -14.28 9.90
N GLY A 21 -5.72 -15.05 8.82
CA GLY A 21 -6.71 -15.95 8.27
C GLY A 21 -6.96 -17.21 9.12
N SER A 22 -6.09 -17.50 10.09
CA SER A 22 -6.25 -18.64 10.99
C SER A 22 -7.41 -18.44 11.97
N VAL A 23 -8.33 -19.41 12.00
CA VAL A 23 -9.43 -19.49 12.97
C VAL A 23 -8.95 -19.73 14.41
N LEU A 24 -7.69 -20.15 14.60
CA LEU A 24 -7.09 -20.38 15.92
C LEU A 24 -6.53 -19.11 16.54
N ASN A 25 -6.38 -18.04 15.76
CA ASN A 25 -5.92 -16.76 16.27
C ASN A 25 -7.12 -15.97 16.78
N ASN A 26 -7.25 -15.80 18.10
CA ASN A 26 -8.35 -15.02 18.71
C ASN A 26 -8.01 -13.53 18.87
N ASP A 27 -6.76 -13.14 18.59
CA ASP A 27 -6.23 -11.79 18.74
C ASP A 27 -5.42 -11.43 17.47
N PRO A 28 -6.10 -11.01 16.39
CA PRO A 28 -5.48 -10.71 15.11
C PRO A 28 -4.82 -9.33 15.14
N LYS A 29 -3.81 -9.16 15.99
CA LYS A 29 -2.95 -7.98 16.06
C LYS A 29 -1.49 -8.37 15.94
N LEU A 30 -0.68 -7.52 15.30
CA LEU A 30 0.73 -7.82 15.05
C LEU A 30 1.59 -6.55 15.02
N LEU A 31 2.71 -6.59 15.74
CA LEU A 31 3.82 -5.67 15.50
C LEU A 31 4.81 -6.28 14.53
N ALA A 32 5.17 -5.52 13.49
CA ALA A 32 6.16 -5.88 12.49
C ALA A 32 7.37 -4.93 12.59
N PHE A 33 8.41 -5.34 13.31
CA PHE A 33 9.59 -4.51 13.53
C PHE A 33 10.51 -4.44 12.32
N THR A 34 11.02 -3.24 12.07
CA THR A 34 11.98 -2.91 11.01
C THR A 34 13.03 -1.93 11.51
N ASP A 35 14.26 -2.00 11.00
CA ASP A 35 15.33 -1.10 11.44
C ASP A 35 15.37 0.24 10.67
N SER A 36 14.50 0.42 9.69
CA SER A 36 14.47 1.60 8.80
C SER A 36 13.08 2.22 8.75
N VAL A 37 13.03 3.54 8.84
CA VAL A 37 11.79 4.34 8.75
C VAL A 37 11.18 4.22 7.35
N GLN A 38 11.99 4.31 6.30
CA GLN A 38 11.50 4.16 4.92
C GLN A 38 10.95 2.75 4.68
N ASP A 39 11.59 1.73 5.28
CA ASP A 39 11.11 0.36 5.20
C ASP A 39 9.79 0.17 5.95
N ALA A 40 9.55 0.91 7.04
CA ALA A 40 8.30 0.88 7.78
C ALA A 40 7.14 1.39 6.91
N SER A 41 7.24 2.60 6.37
CA SER A 41 6.20 3.18 5.50
C SER A 41 5.92 2.29 4.29
N HIS A 42 6.99 1.79 3.65
CA HIS A 42 6.85 0.88 2.51
C HIS A 42 6.18 -0.44 2.90
N ARG A 43 6.56 -1.05 4.03
CA ARG A 43 5.97 -2.32 4.50
C ARG A 43 4.51 -2.16 4.89
N ALA A 44 4.12 -1.06 5.53
CA ALA A 44 2.72 -0.79 5.84
C ALA A 44 1.85 -0.81 4.57
N GLY A 45 2.21 0.01 3.57
CA GLY A 45 1.49 0.03 2.30
C GLY A 45 1.52 -1.32 1.57
N PHE A 46 2.68 -2.00 1.57
CA PHE A 46 2.84 -3.29 0.92
C PHE A 46 2.00 -4.40 1.57
N PHE A 47 1.98 -4.50 2.91
CA PHE A 47 1.22 -5.53 3.62
C PHE A 47 -0.29 -5.35 3.42
N THR A 48 -0.81 -4.13 3.58
CA THR A 48 -2.25 -3.83 3.36
C THR A 48 -2.71 -4.17 1.95
N ALA A 49 -1.90 -3.81 0.93
CA ALA A 49 -2.23 -4.07 -0.46
C ALA A 49 -2.10 -5.55 -0.84
N ARG A 50 -1.09 -6.24 -0.33
CA ARG A 50 -0.77 -7.62 -0.73
C ARG A 50 -1.71 -8.65 -0.10
N THR A 51 -2.13 -8.41 1.14
CA THR A 51 -3.05 -9.28 1.88
C THR A 51 -4.50 -9.14 1.41
N TYR A 52 -4.90 -7.97 0.91
CA TYR A 52 -6.26 -7.72 0.40
C TYR A 52 -6.78 -8.82 -0.52
N GLN A 53 -5.97 -9.27 -1.47
CA GLN A 53 -6.40 -10.28 -2.43
C GLN A 53 -6.74 -11.62 -1.76
N PHE A 54 -6.08 -11.98 -0.66
CA PHE A 54 -6.40 -13.19 0.09
C PHE A 54 -7.72 -13.05 0.84
N THR A 55 -7.95 -11.90 1.50
CA THR A 55 -9.24 -11.56 2.12
C THR A 55 -10.37 -11.62 1.08
N PHE A 56 -10.20 -10.95 -0.07
CA PHE A 56 -11.19 -10.92 -1.15
C PHE A 56 -11.47 -12.31 -1.75
N ARG A 57 -10.42 -13.10 -2.03
CA ARG A 57 -10.58 -14.47 -2.56
C ARG A 57 -11.28 -15.40 -1.58
N THR A 58 -10.96 -15.29 -0.29
CA THR A 58 -11.66 -16.03 0.78
C THR A 58 -13.14 -15.62 0.78
N ALA A 59 -13.43 -14.32 0.81
CA ALA A 59 -14.79 -13.81 0.78
C ALA A 59 -15.60 -14.34 -0.41
N LEU A 60 -15.00 -14.27 -1.61
CA LEU A 60 -15.64 -14.70 -2.85
C LEU A 60 -15.79 -16.22 -2.93
N GLN A 61 -14.83 -16.99 -2.41
CA GLN A 61 -14.90 -18.46 -2.39
C GLN A 61 -16.09 -18.94 -1.55
N HIS A 62 -16.30 -18.37 -0.36
CA HIS A 62 -17.45 -18.72 0.49
C HIS A 62 -18.78 -18.40 -0.17
N VAL A 63 -18.87 -17.28 -0.88
CA VAL A 63 -20.05 -16.87 -1.62
C VAL A 63 -20.34 -17.84 -2.77
N ILE A 64 -19.32 -18.21 -3.54
CA ILE A 64 -19.45 -19.21 -4.62
C ILE A 64 -19.85 -20.59 -4.09
N ASP A 65 -19.19 -21.08 -3.04
CA ASP A 65 -19.52 -22.38 -2.44
C ASP A 65 -20.94 -22.37 -1.83
N GLY A 66 -21.36 -21.24 -1.25
CA GLY A 66 -22.71 -21.04 -0.71
C GLY A 66 -23.82 -21.07 -1.76
N ALA A 67 -23.52 -20.69 -3.01
CA ALA A 67 -24.47 -20.78 -4.13
C ALA A 67 -24.61 -22.21 -4.70
N GLY A 68 -23.74 -23.14 -4.31
CA GLY A 68 -23.78 -24.53 -4.75
C GLY A 68 -23.63 -24.69 -6.27
N THR A 69 -24.38 -25.62 -6.84
CA THR A 69 -24.31 -25.99 -8.28
C THR A 69 -24.86 -24.92 -9.21
N ALA A 70 -25.71 -24.02 -8.71
CA ALA A 70 -26.24 -22.90 -9.50
C ALA A 70 -25.16 -21.86 -9.83
N GLY A 71 -24.15 -21.75 -8.96
CA GLY A 71 -23.11 -20.74 -9.07
C GLY A 71 -23.65 -19.31 -8.93
N ILE A 72 -22.80 -18.34 -9.22
CA ILE A 72 -23.13 -16.92 -9.14
C ILE A 72 -22.80 -16.23 -10.44
N ARG A 73 -23.75 -15.47 -11.01
CA ARG A 73 -23.46 -14.66 -12.20
C ARG A 73 -22.43 -13.61 -11.84
N LEU A 74 -21.42 -13.44 -12.71
CA LEU A 74 -20.31 -12.53 -12.44
C LEU A 74 -20.77 -11.09 -12.19
N VAL A 75 -21.83 -10.63 -12.88
CA VAL A 75 -22.44 -9.29 -12.67
C VAL A 75 -22.98 -9.06 -11.26
N ASP A 76 -23.40 -10.14 -10.59
CA ASP A 76 -24.04 -10.09 -9.27
C ASP A 76 -23.02 -10.28 -8.13
N ALA A 77 -21.74 -10.52 -8.46
CA ALA A 77 -20.71 -10.90 -7.48
C ALA A 77 -20.52 -9.87 -6.36
N GLY A 78 -20.47 -8.57 -6.69
CA GLY A 78 -20.30 -7.51 -5.70
C GLY A 78 -21.47 -7.39 -4.73
N LYS A 79 -22.70 -7.48 -5.24
CA LYS A 79 -23.91 -7.52 -4.41
C LYS A 79 -23.94 -8.77 -3.52
N ALA A 80 -23.69 -9.94 -4.11
CA ALA A 80 -23.69 -11.21 -3.37
C ALA A 80 -22.64 -11.22 -2.24
N LEU A 81 -21.46 -10.62 -2.46
CA LEU A 81 -20.44 -10.44 -1.44
C LEU A 81 -20.95 -9.61 -0.26
N LEU A 82 -21.54 -8.44 -0.51
CA LEU A 82 -22.04 -7.59 0.57
C LEU A 82 -23.22 -8.25 1.29
N ASP A 83 -24.21 -8.76 0.55
CA ASP A 83 -25.41 -9.36 1.15
C ASP A 83 -25.03 -10.57 2.02
N TRP A 84 -24.15 -11.45 1.55
CA TRP A 84 -23.70 -12.65 2.26
C TRP A 84 -22.93 -12.35 3.55
N TRP A 85 -21.96 -11.43 3.49
CA TRP A 85 -21.09 -11.12 4.65
C TRP A 85 -21.74 -10.15 5.64
N SER A 86 -22.87 -9.55 5.26
CA SER A 86 -23.72 -8.76 6.16
C SER A 86 -24.63 -9.61 7.04
N GLU A 87 -24.73 -10.93 6.80
CA GLU A 87 -25.57 -11.81 7.61
C GLU A 87 -24.95 -12.04 9.01
N PRO A 88 -25.73 -11.86 10.09
CA PRO A 88 -25.22 -12.00 11.45
C PRO A 88 -24.87 -13.46 11.75
N ARG A 89 -23.57 -13.78 11.77
CA ARG A 89 -23.03 -15.11 12.10
C ARG A 89 -21.81 -14.98 13.01
N PRO A 90 -21.57 -15.93 13.93
CA PRO A 90 -20.39 -15.88 14.80
C PRO A 90 -19.08 -15.83 13.99
N GLY A 91 -18.22 -14.86 14.30
CA GLY A 91 -16.92 -14.67 13.63
C GLY A 91 -16.99 -14.04 12.24
N TRP A 92 -18.17 -13.56 11.82
CA TRP A 92 -18.37 -12.82 10.57
C TRP A 92 -18.59 -11.33 10.87
N PRO A 93 -18.39 -10.44 9.87
CA PRO A 93 -18.69 -9.01 10.05
C PRO A 93 -20.13 -8.78 10.51
N GLY A 94 -21.10 -9.52 9.94
CA GLY A 94 -22.46 -9.61 10.46
C GLY A 94 -23.31 -8.35 10.33
N GLN A 95 -22.75 -7.29 9.74
CA GLN A 95 -23.40 -6.03 9.44
C GLN A 95 -22.84 -5.47 8.13
N LEU A 96 -23.66 -4.73 7.39
CA LEU A 96 -23.27 -4.17 6.10
C LEU A 96 -22.08 -3.20 6.18
N ARG A 97 -22.02 -2.39 7.24
CA ARG A 97 -20.89 -1.48 7.48
C ARG A 97 -19.57 -2.22 7.60
N GLU A 98 -19.53 -3.25 8.46
CA GLU A 98 -18.33 -4.05 8.69
C GLU A 98 -17.97 -4.92 7.48
N ALA A 99 -18.97 -5.43 6.75
CA ALA A 99 -18.74 -6.15 5.49
C ALA A 99 -18.11 -5.24 4.43
N MET A 100 -18.59 -3.99 4.30
CA MET A 100 -18.00 -2.99 3.41
C MET A 100 -16.56 -2.66 3.84
N ALA A 101 -16.32 -2.39 5.13
CA ALA A 101 -14.98 -2.12 5.67
C ALA A 101 -14.00 -3.28 5.43
N SER A 102 -14.47 -4.53 5.57
CA SER A 102 -13.68 -5.74 5.34
C SER A 102 -13.28 -5.95 3.88
N LEU A 103 -14.16 -5.57 2.94
CA LEU A 103 -14.04 -5.91 1.52
C LEU A 103 -13.61 -4.74 0.64
N ILE A 104 -13.62 -3.50 1.16
CA ILE A 104 -13.26 -2.34 0.36
C ILE A 104 -11.80 -2.44 -0.13
N PRO A 105 -11.53 -2.20 -1.44
CA PRO A 105 -10.17 -2.17 -1.94
C PRO A 105 -9.30 -1.13 -1.22
N PRO A 106 -7.99 -1.40 -1.01
CA PRO A 106 -7.10 -0.50 -0.27
C PRO A 106 -7.09 0.94 -0.78
N ASP A 107 -7.24 1.14 -2.10
CA ASP A 107 -7.19 2.46 -2.71
C ASP A 107 -8.50 3.27 -2.58
N LEU A 108 -9.54 2.69 -1.99
CA LEU A 108 -10.82 3.35 -1.67
C LEU A 108 -11.04 3.49 -0.16
N ARG A 109 -10.06 3.12 0.69
CA ARG A 109 -10.19 3.23 2.14
C ARG A 109 -10.49 4.65 2.60
N GLU A 110 -9.87 5.64 1.96
CA GLU A 110 -10.06 7.06 2.24
C GLU A 110 -11.15 7.70 1.34
N TYR A 111 -12.01 6.90 0.71
CA TYR A 111 -13.07 7.43 -0.12
C TYR A 111 -14.08 8.22 0.75
N PRO A 112 -14.28 9.54 0.52
CA PRO A 112 -15.00 10.39 1.46
C PRO A 112 -16.43 9.94 1.79
N ASP A 113 -17.17 9.42 0.81
CA ASP A 113 -18.53 8.93 1.06
C ASP A 113 -18.51 7.66 1.93
N PHE A 114 -17.49 6.82 1.79
CA PHE A 114 -17.32 5.62 2.61
C PHE A 114 -16.93 5.99 4.04
N THR A 115 -15.92 6.84 4.23
CA THR A 115 -15.50 7.27 5.58
C THR A 115 -16.61 8.02 6.29
N GLY A 116 -17.33 8.92 5.58
CA GLY A 116 -18.50 9.61 6.12
C GLY A 116 -19.64 8.67 6.55
N TYR A 117 -19.83 7.54 5.87
CA TYR A 117 -20.77 6.51 6.30
C TYR A 117 -20.24 5.67 7.48
N ARG A 118 -18.97 5.25 7.42
CA ARG A 118 -18.30 4.43 8.43
C ARG A 118 -18.25 5.12 9.78
N ASP A 119 -17.91 6.41 9.80
CA ASP A 119 -17.72 7.20 11.03
C ASP A 119 -19.05 7.71 11.60
N ASN A 120 -20.13 7.70 10.81
CA ASN A 120 -21.45 8.14 11.25
C ASN A 120 -22.19 7.00 11.97
N SER A 121 -22.11 6.95 13.29
CA SER A 121 -22.78 5.94 14.11
C SER A 121 -24.31 5.94 13.99
N ALA A 122 -24.93 7.04 13.56
CA ALA A 122 -26.39 7.13 13.37
C ALA A 122 -26.88 6.56 12.04
N ALA A 123 -25.99 6.30 11.08
CA ALA A 123 -26.36 5.82 9.75
C ALA A 123 -26.58 4.30 9.72
N ASN A 124 -27.84 3.85 9.76
CA ASN A 124 -28.16 2.41 9.72
C ASN A 124 -27.93 1.75 8.34
N ALA A 125 -27.86 2.53 7.26
CA ALA A 125 -27.64 2.03 5.91
C ALA A 125 -26.80 3.02 5.08
N PRO A 126 -25.98 2.54 4.13
CA PRO A 126 -25.22 3.42 3.26
C PRO A 126 -26.15 4.17 2.29
N PRO A 127 -25.80 5.40 1.88
CA PRO A 127 -26.45 6.04 0.76
C PRO A 127 -26.44 5.12 -0.47
N LYS A 128 -27.54 5.09 -1.23
CA LYS A 128 -27.65 4.25 -2.43
C LYS A 128 -26.49 4.43 -3.41
N PRO A 129 -26.02 5.66 -3.73
CA PRO A 129 -24.88 5.84 -4.63
C PRO A 129 -23.60 5.18 -4.11
N LEU A 130 -23.31 5.30 -2.82
CA LEU A 130 -22.15 4.67 -2.18
C LEU A 130 -22.22 3.14 -2.29
N ARG A 131 -23.39 2.57 -2.00
CA ARG A 131 -23.62 1.13 -2.12
C ARG A 131 -23.42 0.66 -3.56
N ASP A 132 -24.06 1.32 -4.52
CA ASP A 132 -23.97 0.99 -5.95
C ASP A 132 -22.52 1.06 -6.46
N ASP A 133 -21.74 2.04 -5.98
CA ASP A 133 -20.34 2.20 -6.34
C ASP A 133 -19.42 1.13 -5.75
N ILE A 134 -19.63 0.76 -4.49
CA ILE A 134 -18.87 -0.33 -3.84
C ILE A 134 -19.24 -1.69 -4.44
N GLU A 135 -20.53 -1.98 -4.66
CA GLU A 135 -20.96 -3.19 -5.35
C GLU A 135 -20.33 -3.29 -6.75
N ARG A 136 -20.37 -2.19 -7.53
CA ARG A 136 -19.74 -2.12 -8.85
C ARG A 136 -18.23 -2.35 -8.77
N ARG A 137 -17.56 -1.78 -7.77
CA ARG A 137 -16.11 -1.99 -7.58
C ARG A 137 -15.78 -3.43 -7.20
N LEU A 138 -16.54 -4.06 -6.30
CA LEU A 138 -16.34 -5.47 -5.93
C LEU A 138 -16.60 -6.42 -7.10
N THR A 139 -17.64 -6.14 -7.91
CA THR A 139 -17.88 -6.86 -9.17
C THR A 139 -16.70 -6.72 -10.14
N TRP A 140 -16.05 -5.56 -10.21
CA TRP A 140 -14.81 -5.40 -10.96
C TRP A 140 -13.66 -6.25 -10.41
N GLU A 141 -13.47 -6.31 -9.09
CA GLU A 141 -12.41 -7.16 -8.49
C GLU A 141 -12.63 -8.63 -8.84
N ALA A 142 -13.88 -9.13 -8.78
CA ALA A 142 -14.22 -10.48 -9.21
C ALA A 142 -13.99 -10.69 -10.71
N THR A 143 -14.42 -9.72 -11.53
CA THR A 143 -14.22 -9.76 -12.98
C THR A 143 -12.74 -9.82 -13.32
N SER A 144 -11.92 -8.97 -12.71
CA SER A 144 -10.48 -8.91 -12.89
C SER A 144 -9.79 -10.20 -12.47
N GLU A 145 -10.18 -10.77 -11.31
CA GLU A 145 -9.66 -12.04 -10.78
C GLU A 145 -9.87 -13.19 -11.76
N PHE A 146 -11.05 -13.30 -12.37
CA PHE A 146 -11.40 -14.37 -13.32
C PHE A 146 -11.13 -14.06 -14.80
N SER A 147 -10.60 -12.86 -15.12
CA SER A 147 -10.28 -12.45 -16.48
C SER A 147 -8.85 -11.90 -16.61
N LEU A 148 -8.66 -10.61 -16.35
CA LEU A 148 -7.42 -9.86 -16.59
C LEU A 148 -6.21 -10.42 -15.82
N MET A 149 -6.43 -10.94 -14.61
CA MET A 149 -5.36 -11.46 -13.75
C MET A 149 -5.02 -12.93 -14.04
N GLN A 150 -5.75 -13.64 -14.91
CA GLN A 150 -5.56 -15.09 -15.12
C GLN A 150 -4.17 -15.48 -15.60
N THR A 151 -3.47 -14.58 -16.28
CA THR A 151 -2.09 -14.78 -16.77
C THR A 151 -1.02 -14.30 -15.77
N HIS A 152 -1.41 -13.78 -14.61
CA HIS A 152 -0.51 -13.08 -13.69
C HIS A 152 -0.77 -13.45 -12.22
N GLY A 153 0.29 -13.94 -11.56
CA GLY A 153 0.22 -14.23 -10.13
C GLY A 153 -0.58 -15.50 -9.82
N ARG A 154 -1.17 -15.54 -8.63
CA ARG A 154 -1.91 -16.71 -8.11
C ARG A 154 -3.37 -16.30 -8.01
N THR A 155 -4.21 -16.80 -8.91
CA THR A 155 -5.66 -16.53 -8.90
C THR A 155 -6.47 -17.77 -8.54
N MET A 156 -7.76 -17.60 -8.30
CA MET A 156 -8.67 -18.67 -7.85
C MET A 156 -8.82 -19.80 -8.89
N GLU A 157 -8.86 -19.49 -10.18
CA GLU A 157 -9.08 -20.52 -11.22
C GLU A 157 -7.87 -21.43 -11.48
N PRO A 158 -6.64 -20.94 -11.72
CA PRO A 158 -5.47 -21.80 -11.89
C PRO A 158 -5.09 -22.56 -10.61
N SER A 159 -5.46 -22.04 -9.43
CA SER A 159 -5.34 -22.79 -8.17
C SER A 159 -6.39 -23.88 -8.02
N GLY A 160 -7.44 -23.87 -8.84
CA GLY A 160 -8.54 -24.82 -8.80
C GLY A 160 -9.49 -24.59 -7.64
N SER A 161 -9.61 -23.36 -7.13
CA SER A 161 -10.51 -23.05 -6.01
C SER A 161 -11.96 -22.90 -6.50
N SER A 162 -12.15 -22.08 -7.53
CA SER A 162 -13.40 -21.88 -8.28
C SER A 162 -13.06 -21.57 -9.73
N CYS A 163 -14.02 -21.68 -10.65
CA CYS A 163 -13.80 -21.40 -12.08
C CYS A 163 -14.97 -20.64 -12.70
N VAL A 164 -14.81 -20.20 -13.95
CA VAL A 164 -15.92 -19.62 -14.73
C VAL A 164 -16.51 -20.66 -15.69
N GLY A 165 -17.82 -20.81 -15.64
CA GLY A 165 -18.66 -21.42 -16.66
C GLY A 165 -19.50 -20.40 -17.43
N TRP A 166 -20.24 -20.90 -18.40
CA TRP A 166 -21.09 -20.10 -19.27
C TRP A 166 -22.57 -20.48 -19.13
N ASP A 167 -23.43 -19.48 -19.21
CA ASP A 167 -24.88 -19.67 -19.20
C ASP A 167 -25.32 -20.55 -20.40
N GLN A 168 -25.80 -21.75 -20.10
CA GLN A 168 -26.17 -22.75 -21.10
C GLN A 168 -27.30 -22.28 -22.02
N GLN A 169 -28.25 -21.48 -21.51
CA GLN A 169 -29.36 -20.98 -22.32
C GLN A 169 -28.86 -19.98 -23.37
N ARG A 170 -27.91 -19.11 -22.99
CA ARG A 170 -27.28 -18.17 -23.93
C ARG A 170 -26.46 -18.89 -24.98
N ILE A 171 -25.66 -19.89 -24.59
CA ILE A 171 -24.87 -20.72 -25.52
C ILE A 171 -25.78 -21.44 -26.52
N ALA A 172 -26.82 -22.13 -26.04
CA ALA A 172 -27.78 -22.84 -26.91
C ALA A 172 -28.50 -21.88 -27.86
N SER A 173 -28.91 -20.71 -27.38
CA SER A 173 -29.52 -19.68 -28.24
C SER A 173 -28.56 -19.14 -29.29
N THR A 174 -27.27 -18.93 -28.95
CA THR A 174 -26.24 -18.53 -29.92
C THR A 174 -26.06 -19.60 -30.99
N ILE A 175 -25.95 -20.88 -30.61
CA ILE A 175 -25.77 -21.99 -31.55
C ILE A 175 -26.98 -22.11 -32.48
N ARG A 176 -28.21 -22.04 -31.94
CA ARG A 176 -29.44 -22.10 -32.75
C ARG A 176 -29.45 -21.02 -33.84
N LYS A 177 -29.21 -19.76 -33.46
CA LYS A 177 -29.14 -18.63 -34.40
C LYS A 177 -27.97 -18.75 -35.37
N LEU A 178 -26.83 -19.24 -34.91
CA LEU A 178 -25.66 -19.45 -35.76
C LEU A 178 -25.95 -20.50 -36.83
N ARG A 179 -26.62 -21.60 -36.49
CA ARG A 179 -27.01 -22.68 -37.43
C ARG A 179 -27.86 -22.17 -38.59
N GLU A 180 -28.72 -21.18 -38.38
CA GLU A 180 -29.51 -20.55 -39.45
C GLU A 180 -28.64 -19.81 -40.47
N ARG A 181 -27.44 -19.35 -40.07
CA ARG A 181 -26.50 -18.60 -40.92
C ARG A 181 -25.42 -19.48 -41.56
N LEU A 182 -25.15 -20.68 -41.02
CA LEU A 182 -24.12 -21.59 -41.53
C LEU A 182 -24.26 -21.93 -43.03
N PRO A 183 -25.47 -22.23 -43.59
CA PRO A 183 -25.61 -22.59 -45.00
C PRO A 183 -25.21 -21.46 -45.97
N VAL A 184 -25.35 -20.20 -45.53
CA VAL A 184 -24.99 -19.01 -46.30
C VAL A 184 -23.47 -18.80 -46.29
N ILE A 185 -22.80 -19.16 -45.19
CA ILE A 185 -21.35 -19.05 -45.03
C ILE A 185 -20.66 -20.18 -45.79
N ASP A 186 -20.90 -21.44 -45.39
CA ASP A 186 -20.34 -22.62 -46.04
C ASP A 186 -21.20 -23.86 -45.72
N LYS A 187 -21.65 -24.56 -46.76
CA LYS A 187 -22.52 -25.75 -46.64
C LYS A 187 -21.89 -26.89 -45.84
N SER A 188 -20.57 -27.02 -45.85
CA SER A 188 -19.85 -28.06 -45.11
C SER A 188 -19.90 -27.91 -43.59
N LEU A 189 -20.37 -26.77 -43.09
CA LEU A 189 -20.56 -26.48 -41.66
C LEU A 189 -21.94 -26.94 -41.13
N MET A 190 -22.90 -27.25 -42.00
CA MET A 190 -24.27 -27.60 -41.60
C MET A 190 -24.35 -28.83 -40.69
N ASP A 191 -23.56 -29.85 -41.00
CA ASP A 191 -23.59 -31.17 -40.33
C ASP A 191 -22.73 -31.22 -39.05
N LEU A 192 -22.23 -30.07 -38.58
CA LEU A 192 -21.39 -30.04 -37.39
C LEU A 192 -22.21 -30.43 -36.14
N PRO A 193 -21.70 -31.36 -35.30
CA PRO A 193 -22.30 -31.67 -34.01
C PRO A 193 -22.37 -30.44 -33.11
N GLU A 194 -23.39 -30.35 -32.28
CA GLU A 194 -23.56 -29.24 -31.34
C GLU A 194 -22.37 -29.09 -30.39
N GLU A 195 -21.86 -30.20 -29.84
CA GLU A 195 -20.67 -30.22 -28.97
C GLU A 195 -19.42 -29.63 -29.66
N THR A 196 -19.31 -29.77 -30.99
CA THR A 196 -18.19 -29.22 -31.76
C THR A 196 -18.30 -27.69 -31.87
N LEU A 197 -19.52 -27.16 -32.06
CA LEU A 197 -19.79 -25.73 -32.03
C LEU A 197 -19.60 -25.16 -30.62
N MET A 198 -20.06 -25.87 -29.58
CA MET A 198 -19.84 -25.50 -28.19
C MET A 198 -18.36 -25.39 -27.88
N LEU A 199 -17.56 -26.41 -28.23
CA LEU A 199 -16.12 -26.40 -28.00
C LEU A 199 -15.44 -25.20 -28.67
N TRP A 200 -15.80 -24.92 -29.94
CA TRP A 200 -15.26 -23.77 -30.66
C TRP A 200 -15.59 -22.45 -29.93
N ILE A 201 -16.85 -22.25 -29.54
CA ILE A 201 -17.31 -21.08 -28.79
C ILE A 201 -16.58 -20.98 -27.45
N PHE A 202 -16.46 -22.07 -26.69
CA PHE A 202 -15.78 -22.09 -25.39
C PHE A 202 -14.31 -21.70 -25.47
N GLY A 203 -13.60 -22.14 -26.51
CA GLY A 203 -12.21 -21.70 -26.73
C GLY A 203 -12.12 -20.21 -27.07
N PHE A 204 -13.06 -19.71 -27.89
CA PHE A 204 -13.13 -18.28 -28.22
C PHE A 204 -13.40 -17.43 -26.96
N LEU A 205 -14.39 -17.83 -26.14
CA LEU A 205 -14.71 -17.19 -24.87
C LEU A 205 -13.53 -17.26 -23.88
N HIS A 206 -12.89 -18.41 -23.74
CA HIS A 206 -11.73 -18.54 -22.86
C HIS A 206 -10.61 -17.57 -23.25
N ARG A 207 -10.29 -17.47 -24.55
CA ARG A 207 -9.27 -16.56 -25.05
C ARG A 207 -9.60 -15.09 -24.75
N ALA A 208 -10.82 -14.68 -25.05
CA ALA A 208 -11.28 -13.31 -24.83
C ALA A 208 -11.25 -12.98 -23.33
N ARG A 209 -11.71 -13.89 -22.48
CA ARG A 209 -11.71 -13.76 -21.02
C ARG A 209 -10.31 -13.60 -20.44
N ILE A 210 -9.33 -14.47 -20.77
CA ILE A 210 -7.96 -14.36 -20.20
C ILE A 210 -7.21 -13.09 -20.66
N ARG A 211 -7.72 -12.41 -21.69
CA ARG A 211 -7.26 -11.10 -22.16
C ARG A 211 -8.00 -9.91 -21.53
N GLY A 212 -8.96 -10.18 -20.65
CA GLY A 212 -9.75 -9.16 -19.94
C GLY A 212 -10.95 -8.64 -20.73
N ALA A 213 -11.36 -9.27 -21.84
CA ALA A 213 -12.55 -8.87 -22.61
C ALA A 213 -13.84 -9.38 -21.97
N VAL A 214 -14.10 -9.02 -20.71
CA VAL A 214 -15.35 -9.29 -20.00
C VAL A 214 -16.00 -7.95 -19.67
N ASP A 215 -17.26 -7.81 -20.03
CA ASP A 215 -18.02 -6.57 -19.91
C ASP A 215 -18.08 -6.09 -18.46
N HIS A 216 -17.90 -4.78 -18.30
CA HIS A 216 -18.04 -4.10 -17.02
C HIS A 216 -18.27 -2.60 -17.29
N PRO A 217 -19.08 -1.89 -16.48
CA PRO A 217 -19.34 -0.46 -16.68
C PRO A 217 -18.08 0.41 -16.83
N TYR A 218 -16.99 0.06 -16.14
CA TYR A 218 -15.69 0.75 -16.24
C TYR A 218 -15.01 0.64 -17.62
N LEU A 219 -15.41 -0.32 -18.46
CA LEU A 219 -14.88 -0.52 -19.80
C LEU A 219 -15.64 0.29 -20.87
N ASN A 220 -16.84 0.79 -20.58
CA ASN A 220 -17.65 1.55 -21.53
C ASN A 220 -16.89 2.78 -22.06
N ASP A 221 -16.34 3.56 -21.14
CA ASP A 221 -15.53 4.71 -21.50
C ASP A 221 -14.16 4.32 -22.06
N PHE A 222 -13.60 3.18 -21.65
CA PHE A 222 -12.34 2.68 -22.20
C PHE A 222 -12.48 2.33 -23.69
N ALA A 223 -13.59 1.67 -24.05
CA ALA A 223 -13.91 1.33 -25.44
C ALA A 223 -14.14 2.57 -26.32
N LYS A 224 -14.71 3.65 -25.75
CA LYS A 224 -15.01 4.89 -26.46
C LYS A 224 -13.82 5.85 -26.54
N LYS A 225 -13.20 6.15 -25.39
CA LYS A 225 -12.20 7.20 -25.20
C LYS A 225 -10.75 6.69 -25.27
N LYS A 226 -10.54 5.38 -25.35
CA LYS A 226 -9.22 4.71 -25.50
C LYS A 226 -8.24 4.90 -24.34
N PHE A 227 -8.72 5.23 -23.12
CA PHE A 227 -7.88 5.28 -21.92
C PHE A 227 -8.50 4.54 -20.72
N TRP A 228 -7.65 3.91 -19.91
CA TRP A 228 -8.01 2.96 -18.85
C TRP A 228 -7.63 3.50 -17.45
N GLY A 229 -8.51 3.27 -16.46
CA GLY A 229 -8.30 3.56 -15.05
C GLY A 229 -8.78 4.93 -14.57
N LYS A 230 -8.61 5.19 -13.25
CA LYS A 230 -9.08 6.41 -12.57
C LYS A 230 -8.31 7.69 -12.89
N SER A 231 -6.99 7.58 -13.06
CA SER A 231 -6.11 8.73 -13.34
C SER A 231 -5.29 8.50 -14.61
N PRO A 232 -5.90 8.60 -15.81
CA PRO A 232 -5.14 8.47 -17.04
C PRO A 232 -4.06 9.55 -17.10
N PHE A 233 -2.81 9.12 -17.27
CA PHE A 233 -1.65 10.01 -17.36
C PHE A 233 -1.48 10.94 -16.13
N GLY A 234 -1.90 10.48 -14.95
CA GLY A 234 -1.74 11.23 -13.69
C GLY A 234 -2.75 12.37 -13.47
N ARG A 235 -3.73 12.54 -14.36
CA ARG A 235 -4.82 13.52 -14.18
C ARG A 235 -6.02 12.85 -13.51
N VAL A 236 -6.45 13.37 -12.37
CA VAL A 236 -7.68 12.92 -11.70
C VAL A 236 -8.88 13.34 -12.54
N ILE A 237 -9.80 12.40 -12.80
CA ILE A 237 -11.05 12.65 -13.51
C ILE A 237 -12.18 12.54 -12.50
N GLN A 238 -12.97 13.60 -12.36
CA GLN A 238 -14.14 13.63 -11.49
C GLN A 238 -15.15 12.54 -11.88
N GLY A 239 -15.70 11.84 -10.88
CA GLY A 239 -16.63 10.72 -11.07
C GLY A 239 -15.95 9.39 -11.41
N ARG A 240 -14.62 9.32 -11.29
CA ARG A 240 -13.82 8.10 -11.46
C ARG A 240 -13.02 7.71 -10.24
N GLU A 241 -13.33 8.29 -9.09
CA GLU A 241 -12.67 8.03 -7.81
C GLU A 241 -12.71 6.53 -7.47
N THR A 242 -13.82 5.87 -7.80
CA THR A 242 -14.07 4.43 -7.56
C THR A 242 -13.52 3.50 -8.64
N PHE A 243 -13.06 4.04 -9.78
CA PHE A 243 -12.47 3.22 -10.84
C PHE A 243 -11.18 2.56 -10.33
N PRO A 244 -10.82 1.38 -10.85
CA PRO A 244 -9.53 0.79 -10.55
C PRO A 244 -8.39 1.70 -11.01
N SER A 245 -7.29 1.70 -10.25
CA SER A 245 -6.04 2.36 -10.65
C SER A 245 -5.57 1.84 -12.00
N ALA A 246 -5.01 2.74 -12.83
CA ALA A 246 -4.41 2.39 -14.11
C ALA A 246 -3.11 1.60 -13.86
N GLY A 247 -3.24 0.31 -13.55
CA GLY A 247 -2.11 -0.58 -13.33
C GLY A 247 -1.37 -0.92 -14.62
N ARG A 248 -0.36 -1.78 -14.48
CA ARG A 248 0.41 -2.33 -15.62
C ARG A 248 -0.48 -3.11 -16.60
N PHE A 249 -1.56 -3.72 -16.10
CA PHE A 249 -2.41 -4.63 -16.86
C PHE A 249 -3.63 -3.90 -17.41
N LYS A 250 -3.89 -4.08 -18.71
CA LYS A 250 -4.99 -3.45 -19.44
C LYS A 250 -5.83 -4.50 -20.15
N PRO A 251 -7.17 -4.38 -20.11
CA PRO A 251 -8.06 -5.22 -20.89
C PRO A 251 -7.80 -5.10 -22.39
N HIS A 252 -7.83 -6.21 -23.12
CA HIS A 252 -7.77 -6.24 -24.58
C HIS A 252 -9.14 -6.65 -25.11
N LEU A 253 -9.97 -5.66 -25.49
CA LEU A 253 -11.28 -5.89 -26.07
C LEU A 253 -11.19 -6.61 -27.41
N MET A 254 -12.26 -7.28 -27.82
CA MET A 254 -12.37 -7.91 -29.14
C MET A 254 -12.79 -6.84 -30.16
N VAL A 255 -11.97 -6.59 -31.17
CA VAL A 255 -12.23 -5.53 -32.15
C VAL A 255 -12.31 -6.08 -33.57
N THR A 256 -13.25 -5.56 -34.36
CA THR A 256 -13.44 -5.95 -35.77
C THR A 256 -12.43 -5.32 -36.72
N GLN A 257 -11.69 -4.30 -36.27
CA GLN A 257 -10.66 -3.60 -37.04
C GLN A 257 -9.36 -3.54 -36.24
N GLN A 258 -8.22 -3.36 -36.92
CA GLN A 258 -6.93 -3.30 -36.25
C GLN A 258 -6.84 -2.09 -35.30
N GLN A 259 -6.69 -2.35 -34.00
CA GLN A 259 -6.50 -1.33 -32.98
C GLN A 259 -5.36 -1.71 -32.03
N ARG A 260 -4.52 -0.73 -31.69
CA ARG A 260 -3.39 -0.95 -30.79
C ARG A 260 -3.89 -1.28 -29.38
N GLY A 261 -3.42 -2.40 -28.81
CA GLY A 261 -3.77 -2.82 -27.45
C GLY A 261 -5.10 -3.59 -27.33
N HIS A 262 -5.69 -4.01 -28.44
CA HIS A 262 -6.91 -4.83 -28.48
C HIS A 262 -6.70 -6.08 -29.36
N ASP A 263 -7.55 -7.11 -29.20
CA ASP A 263 -7.47 -8.35 -29.97
C ASP A 263 -8.27 -8.18 -31.28
N HIS A 264 -7.58 -8.14 -32.41
CA HIS A 264 -8.20 -8.03 -33.74
C HIS A 264 -8.76 -9.39 -34.15
N VAL A 265 -10.05 -9.62 -33.89
CA VAL A 265 -10.68 -10.95 -34.04
C VAL A 265 -11.03 -11.31 -35.48
N LEU A 266 -11.16 -10.31 -36.36
CA LEU A 266 -11.37 -10.49 -37.81
C LEU A 266 -10.07 -10.26 -38.61
N ALA A 267 -8.91 -10.52 -38.00
CA ALA A 267 -7.64 -10.37 -38.69
C ALA A 267 -7.53 -11.37 -39.85
N PRO A 268 -7.17 -10.94 -41.08
CA PRO A 268 -6.89 -11.86 -42.19
C PRO A 268 -5.53 -12.56 -41.98
N ALA A 269 -5.37 -13.73 -42.59
CA ALA A 269 -4.09 -14.41 -42.61
C ALA A 269 -3.02 -13.59 -43.35
N LYS A 270 -1.80 -13.56 -42.81
CA LYS A 270 -0.62 -12.99 -43.48
C LYS A 270 0.31 -14.13 -43.89
N SER A 271 1.11 -13.91 -44.95
CA SER A 271 1.90 -14.93 -45.64
C SER A 271 2.84 -15.78 -44.77
N SER A 272 3.16 -15.36 -43.54
CA SER A 272 4.00 -16.13 -42.60
C SER A 272 3.36 -16.48 -41.26
N GLN A 273 2.18 -15.93 -40.92
CA GLN A 273 1.54 -16.16 -39.62
C GLN A 273 0.01 -16.12 -39.73
N GLN A 274 -0.65 -17.19 -39.26
CA GLN A 274 -2.09 -17.26 -39.17
C GLN A 274 -2.57 -16.66 -37.84
N PRO A 275 -3.63 -15.82 -37.85
CA PRO A 275 -4.30 -15.40 -36.63
C PRO A 275 -4.81 -16.58 -35.81
N TRP A 276 -4.72 -16.47 -34.49
CA TRP A 276 -5.13 -17.55 -33.58
C TRP A 276 -6.59 -17.97 -33.79
N GLN A 277 -7.48 -17.03 -34.10
CA GLN A 277 -8.92 -17.30 -34.26
C GLN A 277 -9.17 -18.30 -35.39
N LEU A 278 -8.44 -18.16 -36.49
CA LEU A 278 -8.53 -19.07 -37.65
C LEU A 278 -7.94 -20.44 -37.32
N VAL A 279 -6.79 -20.49 -36.65
CA VAL A 279 -6.17 -21.76 -36.22
C VAL A 279 -7.07 -22.51 -35.25
N TRP A 280 -7.65 -21.81 -34.27
CA TRP A 280 -8.58 -22.39 -33.32
C TRP A 280 -9.85 -22.89 -34.00
N ALA A 281 -10.45 -22.10 -34.89
CA ALA A 281 -11.66 -22.50 -35.61
C ALA A 281 -11.43 -23.78 -36.44
N ARG A 282 -10.34 -23.87 -37.22
CA ARG A 282 -10.00 -25.11 -37.97
C ARG A 282 -9.83 -26.31 -37.05
N ARG A 283 -9.17 -26.11 -35.91
CA ARG A 283 -8.82 -27.16 -34.94
C ARG A 283 -10.04 -27.67 -34.18
N ALA A 284 -10.84 -26.76 -33.63
CA ALA A 284 -12.04 -27.08 -32.86
C ALA A 284 -13.15 -27.66 -33.75
N LEU A 285 -13.38 -27.09 -34.94
CA LEU A 285 -14.43 -27.54 -35.87
C LEU A 285 -14.03 -28.81 -36.64
N LYS A 286 -12.78 -29.27 -36.52
CA LYS A 286 -12.21 -30.40 -37.28
C LYS A 286 -12.30 -30.21 -38.81
N LYS A 287 -12.28 -28.96 -39.28
CA LYS A 287 -12.33 -28.58 -40.71
C LYS A 287 -11.02 -27.88 -41.11
N ARG A 288 -10.01 -28.67 -41.47
CA ARG A 288 -8.66 -28.15 -41.79
C ARG A 288 -8.60 -27.33 -43.09
N ASN A 289 -9.47 -27.66 -44.04
CA ASN A 289 -9.42 -27.11 -45.40
C ASN A 289 -10.44 -25.96 -45.64
N LEU A 290 -11.11 -25.46 -44.59
CA LEU A 290 -12.00 -24.32 -44.74
C LEU A 290 -11.19 -23.07 -45.09
N ASP A 291 -11.65 -22.29 -46.06
CA ASP A 291 -11.00 -21.07 -46.49
C ASP A 291 -11.06 -19.98 -45.41
N ASP A 292 -10.12 -19.04 -45.44
CA ASP A 292 -10.03 -17.99 -44.42
C ASP A 292 -11.24 -17.06 -44.43
N THR A 293 -11.87 -16.81 -45.58
CA THR A 293 -13.04 -15.92 -45.70
C THR A 293 -14.25 -16.50 -44.98
N SER A 294 -14.58 -17.77 -45.25
CA SER A 294 -15.66 -18.48 -44.54
C SER A 294 -15.45 -18.53 -43.02
N LEU A 295 -14.20 -18.67 -42.56
CA LEU A 295 -13.87 -18.63 -41.14
C LEU A 295 -14.06 -17.24 -40.52
N LEU A 296 -13.71 -16.18 -41.24
CA LEU A 296 -13.92 -14.80 -40.79
C LEU A 296 -15.42 -14.47 -40.74
N ASP A 297 -16.18 -14.85 -41.76
CA ASP A 297 -17.63 -14.71 -41.81
C ASP A 297 -18.32 -15.48 -40.67
N LEU A 298 -17.78 -16.66 -40.32
CA LEU A 298 -18.23 -17.45 -39.18
C LEU A 298 -17.98 -16.74 -37.84
N ILE A 299 -16.81 -16.13 -37.65
CA ILE A 299 -16.49 -15.36 -36.44
C ILE A 299 -17.37 -14.11 -36.35
N GLU A 300 -17.59 -13.41 -37.47
CA GLU A 300 -18.49 -12.25 -37.52
C GLU A 300 -19.95 -12.65 -37.20
N ALA A 301 -20.41 -13.78 -37.76
CA ALA A 301 -21.72 -14.34 -37.45
C ALA A 301 -21.86 -14.72 -35.97
N LEU A 302 -20.80 -15.28 -35.35
CA LEU A 302 -20.76 -15.56 -33.91
C LEU A 302 -20.88 -14.29 -33.08
N LEU A 303 -20.15 -13.22 -33.41
CA LEU A 303 -20.24 -11.95 -32.70
C LEU A 303 -21.65 -11.37 -32.78
N ALA A 304 -22.27 -11.38 -33.97
CA ALA A 304 -23.62 -10.87 -34.18
C ALA A 304 -24.67 -11.70 -33.42
N THR A 305 -24.75 -13.01 -33.71
CA THR A 305 -25.74 -13.91 -33.10
C THR A 305 -25.54 -14.07 -31.58
N GLY A 306 -24.29 -14.06 -31.13
CA GLY A 306 -23.93 -14.06 -29.72
C GLY A 306 -24.32 -12.76 -29.02
N THR A 307 -24.19 -11.59 -29.67
CA THR A 307 -24.69 -10.33 -29.11
C THR A 307 -26.21 -10.35 -28.96
N GLU A 308 -26.94 -10.84 -29.98
CA GLU A 308 -28.40 -10.95 -29.90
C GLU A 308 -28.89 -11.97 -28.85
N ALA A 309 -28.11 -13.01 -28.57
CA ALA A 309 -28.38 -13.97 -27.49
C ALA A 309 -27.90 -13.46 -26.11
N GLY A 310 -27.23 -12.31 -26.07
CA GLY A 310 -26.62 -11.72 -24.88
C GLY A 310 -25.40 -12.47 -24.34
N LEU A 311 -24.70 -13.24 -25.19
CA LEU A 311 -23.38 -13.82 -24.90
C LEU A 311 -22.27 -12.77 -24.99
N PHE A 312 -22.39 -11.82 -25.92
CA PHE A 312 -21.47 -10.69 -26.09
C PHE A 312 -22.17 -9.36 -25.83
N ALA A 313 -21.40 -8.35 -25.42
CA ALA A 313 -21.83 -6.96 -25.31
C ALA A 313 -21.02 -6.11 -26.30
N CYS A 314 -21.70 -5.30 -27.11
CA CYS A 314 -21.06 -4.32 -27.99
C CYS A 314 -20.88 -3.00 -27.20
N LEU A 315 -19.64 -2.69 -26.82
CA LEU A 315 -19.32 -1.54 -25.95
C LEU A 315 -19.19 -0.23 -26.72
N ASN A 316 -18.74 -0.31 -27.97
CA ASN A 316 -18.56 0.84 -28.85
C ASN A 316 -18.76 0.44 -30.32
N GLN A 317 -19.37 1.34 -31.08
CA GLN A 317 -19.55 1.22 -32.52
C GLN A 317 -19.23 2.57 -33.17
N ASP A 318 -18.17 2.59 -33.98
CA ASP A 318 -17.71 3.76 -34.74
C ASP A 318 -17.48 3.35 -36.19
N GLY A 319 -18.47 3.63 -37.05
CA GLY A 319 -18.51 3.13 -38.43
C GLY A 319 -18.43 1.59 -38.50
N ALA A 320 -17.41 1.08 -39.20
CA ALA A 320 -17.13 -0.35 -39.34
C ALA A 320 -16.38 -0.96 -38.13
N ASN A 321 -15.86 -0.12 -37.22
CA ASN A 321 -15.15 -0.59 -36.03
C ASN A 321 -16.15 -0.86 -34.90
N ARG A 322 -16.19 -2.11 -34.43
CA ARG A 322 -16.98 -2.53 -33.28
C ARG A 322 -16.06 -3.12 -32.23
N SER A 323 -16.28 -2.74 -30.98
CA SER A 323 -15.56 -3.25 -29.81
C SER A 323 -16.50 -4.09 -28.96
N TYR A 324 -16.20 -5.38 -28.83
CA TYR A 324 -16.97 -6.35 -28.07
C TYR A 324 -16.24 -6.81 -26.81
N ALA A 325 -17.02 -7.17 -25.81
CA ALA A 325 -16.61 -7.95 -24.65
C ALA A 325 -17.61 -9.11 -24.44
N ILE A 326 -17.21 -10.12 -23.67
CA ILE A 326 -18.14 -11.15 -23.20
C ILE A 326 -19.11 -10.49 -22.22
N ASN A 327 -20.41 -10.70 -22.40
CA ASN A 327 -21.39 -10.19 -21.46
C ASN A 327 -21.17 -10.85 -20.09
N ALA A 328 -20.90 -10.06 -19.05
CA ALA A 328 -20.63 -10.59 -17.71
C ALA A 328 -21.85 -11.36 -17.13
N ALA A 329 -23.07 -11.08 -17.58
CA ALA A 329 -24.26 -11.83 -17.18
C ALA A 329 -24.32 -13.25 -17.80
N ALA A 330 -23.48 -13.54 -18.80
CA ALA A 330 -23.31 -14.87 -19.36
C ALA A 330 -22.23 -15.69 -18.63
N ALA A 331 -21.40 -15.06 -17.80
CA ALA A 331 -20.36 -15.71 -17.02
C ALA A 331 -20.90 -16.12 -15.64
N ILE A 332 -20.68 -17.38 -15.26
CA ILE A 332 -21.13 -17.94 -13.99
C ILE A 332 -19.90 -18.45 -13.22
N LEU A 333 -19.74 -18.01 -11.98
CA LEU A 333 -18.70 -18.46 -11.06
C LEU A 333 -19.16 -19.76 -10.39
N CYS A 334 -18.38 -20.83 -10.53
CA CYS A 334 -18.73 -22.18 -10.09
C CYS A 334 -17.69 -22.74 -9.11
N GLY A 335 -18.17 -23.35 -8.02
CA GLY A 335 -17.34 -24.07 -7.04
C GLY A 335 -17.06 -25.52 -7.42
N GLU A 336 -17.94 -26.17 -8.19
CA GLU A 336 -17.69 -27.49 -8.78
C GLU A 336 -16.90 -27.36 -10.08
N ARG A 337 -15.79 -28.10 -10.18
CA ARG A 337 -14.82 -27.96 -11.26
C ARG A 337 -13.96 -29.19 -11.46
N GLU A 338 -13.44 -29.33 -12.67
CA GLU A 338 -12.40 -30.27 -13.04
C GLU A 338 -11.16 -29.56 -13.57
N HIS A 339 -10.01 -30.21 -13.39
CA HIS A 339 -8.71 -29.74 -13.86
C HIS A 339 -8.26 -30.59 -15.04
N LEU A 340 -7.97 -29.93 -16.16
CA LEU A 340 -7.48 -30.58 -17.36
C LEU A 340 -6.13 -30.00 -17.77
N VAL A 341 -5.22 -30.86 -18.21
CA VAL A 341 -3.89 -30.48 -18.68
C VAL A 341 -3.69 -30.98 -20.11
N CYS A 342 -3.17 -30.13 -20.97
CA CYS A 342 -2.83 -30.50 -22.33
C CYS A 342 -1.60 -31.41 -22.37
N THR A 343 -1.69 -32.53 -23.10
CA THR A 343 -0.63 -33.54 -23.20
C THR A 343 0.65 -33.07 -23.90
N GLU A 344 0.56 -32.06 -24.76
CA GLU A 344 1.72 -31.52 -25.50
C GLU A 344 2.21 -30.20 -24.91
N SER A 345 1.30 -29.23 -24.70
CA SER A 345 1.69 -27.88 -24.25
C SER A 345 1.90 -27.78 -22.74
N GLY A 346 1.40 -28.73 -21.95
CA GLY A 346 1.40 -28.66 -20.49
C GLY A 346 0.48 -27.58 -19.91
N GLN A 347 -0.26 -26.85 -20.76
CA GLN A 347 -1.19 -25.82 -20.31
C GLN A 347 -2.35 -26.44 -19.55
N SER A 348 -2.68 -25.83 -18.42
CA SER A 348 -3.78 -26.24 -17.55
C SER A 348 -4.99 -25.35 -17.78
N ILE A 349 -6.18 -25.96 -17.78
CA ILE A 349 -7.46 -25.28 -17.72
C ILE A 349 -8.30 -25.86 -16.58
N VAL A 350 -9.10 -25.02 -15.95
CA VAL A 350 -10.09 -25.44 -14.96
C VAL A 350 -11.47 -25.04 -15.45
N ARG A 351 -12.39 -25.99 -15.45
CA ARG A 351 -13.75 -25.82 -16.01
C ARG A 351 -14.79 -26.39 -15.08
N PRO A 352 -16.03 -25.86 -15.11
CA PRO A 352 -17.14 -26.51 -14.41
C PRO A 352 -17.27 -27.95 -14.88
N THR A 353 -17.65 -28.85 -13.98
CA THR A 353 -17.80 -30.29 -14.28
C THR A 353 -18.69 -30.54 -15.50
N ALA A 354 -19.76 -29.76 -15.66
CA ALA A 354 -20.66 -29.85 -16.82
C ALA A 354 -19.97 -29.51 -18.17
N GLU A 355 -18.99 -28.60 -18.19
CA GLU A 355 -18.25 -28.24 -19.39
C GLU A 355 -16.99 -29.10 -19.61
N ALA A 356 -16.42 -29.64 -18.52
CA ALA A 356 -15.18 -30.41 -18.55
C ALA A 356 -15.25 -31.62 -19.49
N ALA A 357 -16.42 -32.25 -19.61
CA ALA A 357 -16.65 -33.35 -20.55
C ALA A 357 -16.35 -32.96 -22.02
N ILE A 358 -16.75 -31.75 -22.44
CA ILE A 358 -16.48 -31.23 -23.79
C ILE A 358 -14.99 -30.91 -23.97
N TRP A 359 -14.30 -30.55 -22.90
CA TRP A 359 -12.86 -30.27 -22.92
C TRP A 359 -12.00 -31.54 -22.86
N ASN A 360 -12.50 -32.68 -22.39
CA ASN A 360 -11.74 -33.93 -22.37
C ASN A 360 -11.53 -34.46 -23.80
N GLY A 361 -10.28 -34.50 -24.24
CA GLY A 361 -9.92 -34.82 -25.62
C GLY A 361 -10.03 -33.63 -26.58
N ALA A 362 -10.42 -32.45 -26.10
CA ALA A 362 -10.38 -31.23 -26.89
C ALA A 362 -8.93 -30.87 -27.25
N PRO A 363 -8.70 -30.29 -28.43
CA PRO A 363 -7.37 -29.97 -28.87
C PRO A 363 -6.83 -28.72 -28.13
N SER A 364 -5.51 -28.59 -28.06
CA SER A 364 -4.83 -27.51 -27.35
C SER A 364 -5.29 -26.11 -27.80
N LEU A 365 -5.38 -25.17 -26.87
CA LEU A 365 -5.59 -23.74 -27.19
C LEU A 365 -4.29 -23.04 -27.62
N GLU A 366 -3.13 -23.66 -27.36
CA GLU A 366 -1.83 -23.07 -27.68
C GLU A 366 -1.53 -23.11 -29.17
N TYR A 367 -1.03 -21.98 -29.67
CA TYR A 367 -0.74 -21.80 -31.09
C TYR A 367 0.34 -22.76 -31.60
N TYR A 368 1.37 -23.02 -30.79
CA TYR A 368 2.50 -23.89 -31.15
C TYR A 368 2.18 -25.39 -31.03
N ALA A 369 1.11 -25.77 -30.33
CA ALA A 369 0.75 -27.18 -30.17
C ALA A 369 0.20 -27.74 -31.48
N THR A 370 0.62 -28.94 -31.85
CA THR A 370 0.28 -29.60 -33.12
C THR A 370 -0.80 -30.66 -32.97
N SER A 371 -0.74 -31.45 -31.90
CA SER A 371 -1.59 -32.64 -31.68
C SER A 371 -2.02 -32.87 -30.24
N GLY A 372 -1.57 -32.02 -29.30
CA GLY A 372 -1.91 -32.09 -27.88
C GLY A 372 -3.40 -31.93 -27.62
N VAL A 373 -3.89 -32.72 -26.66
CA VAL A 373 -5.28 -32.71 -26.20
C VAL A 373 -5.35 -32.54 -24.69
N TYR A 374 -6.42 -31.92 -24.20
CA TYR A 374 -6.67 -31.79 -22.77
C TYR A 374 -7.15 -33.11 -22.17
N ARG A 375 -6.60 -33.48 -21.01
CA ARG A 375 -6.99 -34.67 -20.23
C ARG A 375 -7.17 -34.31 -18.75
N PRO A 376 -8.09 -34.94 -18.03
CA PRO A 376 -8.21 -34.76 -16.59
C PRO A 376 -6.88 -35.00 -15.87
N ALA A 377 -6.54 -34.14 -14.92
CA ALA A 377 -5.31 -34.20 -14.15
C ALA A 377 -5.58 -33.87 -12.69
N GLN A 378 -4.82 -34.46 -11.78
CA GLN A 378 -4.91 -34.15 -10.36
C GLN A 378 -4.32 -32.77 -10.05
N TYR A 379 -4.85 -32.13 -9.00
CA TYR A 379 -4.24 -30.92 -8.46
C TYR A 379 -2.96 -31.25 -7.71
N ASN A 380 -1.95 -30.39 -7.83
CA ASN A 380 -0.73 -30.51 -7.04
C ASN A 380 -0.93 -29.99 -5.60
N ALA A 381 0.00 -30.32 -4.70
CA ALA A 381 -0.06 -29.94 -3.29
C ALA A 381 -0.22 -28.43 -3.06
N ARG A 382 0.38 -27.61 -3.93
CA ARG A 382 0.28 -26.14 -3.84
C ARG A 382 -1.10 -25.64 -4.22
N GLN A 383 -1.73 -26.22 -5.24
CA GLN A 383 -3.11 -25.93 -5.63
C GLN A 383 -4.07 -26.33 -4.51
N GLN A 384 -3.91 -27.54 -3.96
CA GLN A 384 -4.70 -28.03 -2.82
C GLN A 384 -4.59 -27.11 -1.60
N TYR A 385 -3.39 -26.63 -1.28
CA TYR A 385 -3.19 -25.65 -0.20
C TYR A 385 -4.05 -24.39 -0.39
N TYR A 386 -4.05 -23.78 -1.58
CA TYR A 386 -4.87 -22.58 -1.83
C TYR A 386 -6.37 -22.87 -1.81
N GLN A 387 -6.78 -24.04 -2.32
CA GLN A 387 -8.18 -24.48 -2.27
C GLN A 387 -8.69 -24.59 -0.83
N ASP A 388 -7.87 -25.14 0.06
CA ASP A 388 -8.18 -25.23 1.48
C ASP A 388 -8.16 -23.86 2.16
N ARG A 389 -7.15 -23.05 1.85
CA ARG A 389 -6.93 -21.73 2.46
C ARG A 389 -8.10 -20.77 2.23
N TYR A 390 -8.66 -20.73 1.02
CA TYR A 390 -9.78 -19.84 0.71
C TYR A 390 -11.13 -20.34 1.25
N ARG A 391 -11.24 -21.62 1.66
CA ARG A 391 -12.48 -22.20 2.23
C ARG A 391 -12.52 -22.23 3.75
N LYS A 392 -11.36 -22.29 4.40
CA LYS A 392 -11.23 -22.43 5.86
C LYS A 392 -10.86 -21.11 6.56
N GLY A 393 -10.45 -20.10 5.80
CA GLY A 393 -9.95 -18.85 6.35
C GLY A 393 -11.03 -17.98 6.99
N ALA A 394 -10.73 -17.39 8.14
CA ALA A 394 -11.54 -16.31 8.68
C ALA A 394 -11.46 -15.08 7.77
N LEU A 395 -12.59 -14.37 7.58
CA LEU A 395 -12.59 -13.10 6.86
C LEU A 395 -12.03 -12.01 7.78
N ARG A 396 -10.71 -11.83 7.76
CA ARG A 396 -10.04 -10.77 8.49
C ARG A 396 -9.28 -9.86 7.53
N ARG A 397 -9.57 -8.57 7.62
CA ARG A 397 -8.86 -7.54 6.86
C ARG A 397 -7.56 -7.24 7.58
N VAL A 398 -6.44 -7.36 6.87
CA VAL A 398 -5.15 -6.85 7.37
C VAL A 398 -5.03 -5.39 6.96
N VAL A 399 -4.87 -4.53 7.96
CA VAL A 399 -4.66 -3.10 7.80
C VAL A 399 -3.37 -2.75 8.52
N ALA A 400 -2.34 -2.49 7.72
CA ALA A 400 -1.03 -2.12 8.21
C ALA A 400 -0.81 -0.60 8.12
N SER A 401 -0.34 -0.02 9.22
CA SER A 401 0.07 1.37 9.35
C SER A 401 1.52 1.46 9.84
N GLU A 402 2.21 2.53 9.51
CA GLU A 402 3.56 2.76 10.03
C GLU A 402 3.53 3.36 11.43
N HIS A 403 4.50 3.01 12.26
CA HIS A 403 4.71 3.66 13.55
C HIS A 403 6.18 4.06 13.69
N THR A 404 6.50 5.32 13.36
CA THR A 404 7.88 5.79 13.24
C THR A 404 8.10 7.11 13.97
N GLY A 405 9.38 7.43 14.22
CA GLY A 405 9.80 8.69 14.83
C GLY A 405 9.49 9.94 13.99
N LEU A 406 8.95 9.79 12.77
CA LEU A 406 8.56 10.90 11.90
C LEU A 406 7.11 11.32 12.06
N LEU A 407 6.24 10.45 12.60
CA LEU A 407 4.84 10.81 12.83
C LEU A 407 4.74 11.89 13.92
N GLY A 408 3.83 12.85 13.79
CA GLY A 408 3.55 13.82 14.86
C GLY A 408 2.95 13.13 16.09
N THR A 409 3.05 13.77 17.27
CA THR A 409 2.55 13.20 18.54
C THR A 409 1.08 12.81 18.46
N GLU A 410 0.20 13.74 18.04
CA GLU A 410 -1.24 13.50 17.91
C GLU A 410 -1.55 12.33 16.97
N ALA A 411 -0.83 12.21 15.85
CA ALA A 411 -1.02 11.13 14.90
C ALA A 411 -0.58 9.76 15.45
N ARG A 412 0.46 9.72 16.30
CA ARG A 412 0.88 8.48 16.98
C ARG A 412 -0.12 8.06 18.04
N GLU A 413 -0.54 9.00 18.89
CA GLU A 413 -1.52 8.74 19.95
C GLU A 413 -2.84 8.22 19.37
N GLN A 414 -3.32 8.82 18.27
CA GLN A 414 -4.50 8.32 17.57
C GLN A 414 -4.28 6.91 17.00
N LEU A 415 -3.13 6.66 16.37
CA LEU A 415 -2.81 5.34 15.82
C LEU A 415 -2.69 4.26 16.91
N GLU A 416 -2.12 4.59 18.06
CA GLU A 416 -2.06 3.72 19.24
C GLU A 416 -3.46 3.44 19.80
N TYR A 417 -4.32 4.47 19.86
CA TYR A 417 -5.72 4.32 20.27
C TYR A 417 -6.49 3.40 19.33
N ASP A 418 -6.44 3.63 18.02
CA ASP A 418 -7.15 2.86 17.00
C ASP A 418 -6.69 1.39 17.01
N PHE A 419 -5.37 1.17 17.14
CA PHE A 419 -4.80 -0.17 17.22
C PHE A 419 -5.22 -0.92 18.49
N SER A 420 -5.37 -0.23 19.61
CA SER A 420 -5.77 -0.83 20.89
C SER A 420 -7.27 -1.16 20.94
N HIS A 421 -8.14 -0.22 20.54
CA HIS A 421 -9.59 -0.36 20.68
C HIS A 421 -10.24 -1.10 19.51
N ASN A 422 -9.72 -0.93 18.28
CA ASN A 422 -10.20 -1.57 17.05
C ASN A 422 -11.73 -1.49 16.93
N GLU A 423 -12.26 -0.26 16.89
CA GLU A 423 -13.68 0.08 16.83
C GLU A 423 -14.30 -0.32 15.49
N HIS A 424 -13.52 -0.27 14.40
CA HIS A 424 -13.93 -0.63 13.05
C HIS A 424 -13.09 -1.79 12.49
N THR A 425 -13.67 -2.59 11.59
CA THR A 425 -12.94 -3.72 10.96
C THR A 425 -11.78 -3.25 10.06
N ASP A 426 -11.79 -2.00 9.59
CA ASP A 426 -10.70 -1.41 8.81
C ASP A 426 -9.75 -0.54 9.64
N ASP A 427 -9.79 -0.64 10.97
CA ASP A 427 -8.78 -0.03 11.85
C ASP A 427 -7.42 -0.72 11.72
N PRO A 428 -6.31 0.00 11.98
CA PRO A 428 -4.98 -0.59 11.94
C PRO A 428 -4.84 -1.75 12.93
N ASN A 429 -4.50 -2.93 12.42
CA ASN A 429 -4.26 -4.14 13.22
C ASN A 429 -2.87 -4.75 12.97
N VAL A 430 -2.08 -4.13 12.09
CA VAL A 430 -0.65 -4.37 11.95
C VAL A 430 0.08 -3.04 12.06
N LEU A 431 1.05 -2.94 12.97
CA LEU A 431 1.93 -1.78 13.01
C LEU A 431 3.32 -2.17 12.52
N THR A 432 3.77 -1.55 11.44
CA THR A 432 5.16 -1.66 11.01
C THR A 432 5.97 -0.58 11.71
N CYS A 433 6.77 -0.98 12.67
CA CYS A 433 7.39 -0.06 13.63
C CYS A 433 8.92 -0.14 13.62
N THR A 434 9.56 0.97 13.95
CA THR A 434 11.00 0.99 14.24
C THR A 434 11.25 0.72 15.73
N SER A 435 12.30 1.30 16.30
CA SER A 435 12.55 1.26 17.75
C SER A 435 11.51 2.04 18.58
N THR A 436 10.58 2.75 17.94
CA THR A 436 9.53 3.53 18.63
C THR A 436 8.66 2.67 19.55
N LEU A 437 8.37 1.43 19.15
CA LEU A 437 7.61 0.46 19.95
C LEU A 437 8.51 -0.58 20.66
N GLU A 438 9.83 -0.38 20.66
CA GLU A 438 10.73 -1.13 21.56
C GLU A 438 10.55 -0.69 23.01
N MET A 439 10.27 0.60 23.21
CA MET A 439 10.08 1.22 24.53
C MET A 439 8.68 0.96 25.10
N GLY A 440 8.59 0.88 26.44
CA GLY A 440 7.49 0.33 27.25
C GLY A 440 6.09 0.95 27.14
N ILE A 441 5.67 1.42 25.98
CA ILE A 441 4.32 1.91 25.71
C ILE A 441 3.35 0.73 25.82
N ASP A 442 2.23 0.96 26.49
CA ASP A 442 1.13 0.00 26.59
C ASP A 442 0.21 0.16 25.38
N ILE A 443 0.25 -0.84 24.51
CA ILE A 443 -0.54 -0.92 23.27
C ILE A 443 -1.48 -2.14 23.30
N GLY A 444 -1.74 -2.66 24.51
CA GLY A 444 -2.49 -3.90 24.73
C GLY A 444 -1.64 -5.16 24.70
N ASP A 445 -2.28 -6.30 24.92
CA ASP A 445 -1.66 -7.61 24.77
C ASP A 445 -1.63 -8.03 23.31
N LEU A 446 -0.54 -8.69 22.90
CA LEU A 446 -0.34 -9.16 21.54
C LEU A 446 -0.04 -10.65 21.58
N SER A 447 -0.71 -11.43 20.75
CA SER A 447 -0.42 -12.86 20.65
C SER A 447 0.75 -13.17 19.70
N SER A 448 1.15 -12.21 18.86
CA SER A 448 2.18 -12.41 17.83
C SER A 448 3.04 -11.19 17.60
N THR A 449 4.30 -11.40 17.21
CA THR A 449 5.21 -10.34 16.76
C THR A 449 6.06 -10.85 15.59
N MET A 450 6.33 -9.97 14.64
CA MET A 450 7.18 -10.24 13.49
C MET A 450 8.41 -9.33 13.52
N LEU A 451 9.58 -9.92 13.31
CA LEU A 451 10.82 -9.20 13.06
C LEU A 451 11.12 -9.32 11.58
N CYS A 452 11.04 -8.20 10.85
CA CYS A 452 11.25 -8.22 9.39
C CYS A 452 12.76 -8.11 9.00
N SER A 453 13.62 -8.05 10.01
CA SER A 453 15.08 -8.21 9.98
C SER A 453 15.53 -8.72 11.34
N ILE A 454 16.70 -9.34 11.41
CA ILE A 454 17.29 -9.68 12.71
C ILE A 454 17.76 -8.37 13.38
N PRO A 455 17.24 -8.01 14.57
CA PRO A 455 17.62 -6.80 15.31
C PRO A 455 19.13 -6.75 15.58
N PRO A 456 19.74 -5.56 15.63
CA PRO A 456 21.21 -5.40 15.72
C PRO A 456 21.82 -5.87 17.05
N SER A 457 21.02 -6.01 18.11
CA SER A 457 21.47 -6.44 19.42
C SER A 457 20.48 -7.41 20.06
N THR A 458 20.98 -8.25 20.96
CA THR A 458 20.15 -9.14 21.79
C THR A 458 19.16 -8.37 22.66
N ALA A 459 19.57 -7.21 23.18
CA ALA A 459 18.69 -6.36 23.98
C ALA A 459 17.46 -5.90 23.16
N SER A 460 17.68 -5.37 21.96
CA SER A 460 16.60 -5.00 21.05
C SER A 460 15.76 -6.21 20.65
N TYR A 461 16.38 -7.37 20.39
CA TYR A 461 15.63 -8.59 20.09
C TYR A 461 14.67 -8.97 21.22
N LEU A 462 15.16 -9.05 22.46
CA LEU A 462 14.35 -9.40 23.63
C LEU A 462 13.25 -8.36 23.91
N GLN A 463 13.54 -7.07 23.75
CA GLN A 463 12.54 -6.00 23.92
C GLN A 463 11.44 -6.05 22.87
N ARG A 464 11.78 -6.35 21.60
CA ARG A 464 10.82 -6.46 20.50
C ARG A 464 9.92 -7.68 20.67
N ILE A 465 10.49 -8.87 20.93
CA ILE A 465 9.69 -10.09 21.08
C ILE A 465 8.86 -10.10 22.37
N GLY A 466 9.34 -9.45 23.44
CA GLY A 466 8.64 -9.32 24.73
C GLY A 466 7.42 -8.40 24.67
N ARG A 467 7.05 -7.93 23.48
CA ARG A 467 5.77 -7.27 23.19
C ARG A 467 4.62 -8.24 23.09
N ALA A 468 4.89 -9.49 22.70
CA ALA A 468 3.87 -10.52 22.59
C ALA A 468 3.88 -11.48 23.79
N GLY A 469 2.71 -12.04 24.09
CA GLY A 469 2.49 -13.07 25.09
C GLY A 469 2.49 -12.57 26.53
N ARG A 470 2.08 -11.32 26.79
CA ARG A 470 2.09 -10.75 28.14
C ARG A 470 0.93 -11.25 29.00
N ALA A 471 -0.29 -11.34 28.46
CA ALA A 471 -1.43 -11.80 29.25
C ALA A 471 -1.60 -13.33 29.22
N THR A 472 -1.29 -13.98 28.09
CA THR A 472 -1.48 -15.44 27.95
C THR A 472 -0.24 -16.26 28.29
N GLY A 473 0.95 -15.66 28.32
CA GLY A 473 2.23 -16.36 28.48
C GLY A 473 2.71 -17.14 27.25
N ALA A 474 1.93 -17.17 26.16
CA ALA A 474 2.29 -17.82 24.90
C ALA A 474 2.32 -16.78 23.77
N ALA A 475 3.35 -16.85 22.92
CA ALA A 475 3.51 -15.94 21.79
C ALA A 475 4.05 -16.66 20.56
N LEU A 476 3.63 -16.23 19.38
CA LEU A 476 4.28 -16.59 18.12
C LEU A 476 5.22 -15.48 17.66
N ILE A 477 6.49 -15.81 17.52
CA ILE A 477 7.53 -14.88 17.04
C ILE A 477 7.99 -15.33 15.66
N ILE A 478 7.84 -14.45 14.65
CA ILE A 478 8.26 -14.73 13.28
C ILE A 478 9.46 -13.84 12.94
N SER A 479 10.65 -14.42 12.83
CA SER A 479 11.86 -13.70 12.44
C SER A 479 12.19 -13.96 10.97
N VAL A 480 12.15 -12.91 10.15
CA VAL A 480 12.54 -12.96 8.74
C VAL A 480 14.01 -12.58 8.61
N VAL A 481 14.82 -13.56 8.21
CA VAL A 481 16.25 -13.41 8.00
C VAL A 481 16.52 -12.88 6.59
N ASN A 482 17.22 -11.75 6.49
CA ASN A 482 17.66 -11.20 5.20
C ASN A 482 19.07 -11.67 4.84
N GLN A 483 19.51 -11.42 3.61
CA GLN A 483 20.86 -11.74 3.13
C GLN A 483 21.93 -10.75 3.61
N ARG A 484 21.85 -10.31 4.87
CA ARG A 484 22.87 -9.46 5.50
C ARG A 484 23.85 -10.34 6.29
N PRO A 485 25.15 -10.02 6.34
CA PRO A 485 26.12 -10.83 7.09
C PRO A 485 25.71 -11.06 8.55
N HIS A 486 25.19 -10.02 9.20
CA HIS A 486 24.64 -10.09 10.56
C HIS A 486 23.46 -11.08 10.69
N ASP A 487 22.43 -10.95 9.84
CA ASP A 487 21.27 -11.84 9.84
C ASP A 487 21.67 -13.30 9.56
N LEU A 488 22.58 -13.53 8.62
CA LEU A 488 23.07 -14.86 8.26
C LEU A 488 23.90 -15.51 9.38
N PHE A 489 24.65 -14.72 10.14
CA PHE A 489 25.36 -15.19 11.33
C PHE A 489 24.38 -15.79 12.35
N PHE A 490 23.31 -15.06 12.66
CA PHE A 490 22.28 -15.53 13.59
C PHE A 490 21.34 -16.57 13.00
N TYR A 491 21.20 -16.66 11.68
CA TYR A 491 20.52 -17.78 11.03
C TYR A 491 21.28 -19.10 11.22
N GLY A 492 22.61 -19.08 11.11
CA GLY A 492 23.45 -20.24 11.41
C GLY A 492 23.55 -20.55 12.91
N ARG A 493 23.35 -19.56 13.78
CA ARG A 493 23.51 -19.66 15.24
C ARG A 493 22.37 -18.96 16.01
N PRO A 494 21.11 -19.42 15.87
CA PRO A 494 19.97 -18.73 16.47
C PRO A 494 20.04 -18.65 17.99
N SER A 495 20.65 -19.64 18.65
CA SER A 495 20.84 -19.66 20.10
C SER A 495 21.67 -18.49 20.62
N GLU A 496 22.59 -17.93 19.82
CA GLU A 496 23.41 -16.78 20.23
C GLU A 496 22.59 -15.50 20.33
N MET A 497 21.57 -15.33 19.49
CA MET A 497 20.63 -14.20 19.62
C MET A 497 19.68 -14.42 20.80
N LEU A 498 19.13 -15.64 20.94
CA LEU A 498 18.14 -15.96 21.97
C LEU A 498 18.70 -15.92 23.40
N ARG A 499 19.94 -16.38 23.59
CA ARG A 499 20.61 -16.42 24.90
C ARG A 499 21.64 -15.30 25.07
N GLY A 500 21.86 -14.49 24.04
CA GLY A 500 22.99 -13.58 23.95
C GLY A 500 23.12 -12.65 25.16
N LYS A 501 24.36 -12.25 25.45
CA LYS A 501 24.65 -11.34 26.55
C LYS A 501 23.99 -9.98 26.26
N VAL A 502 23.17 -9.51 27.20
CA VAL A 502 22.70 -8.12 27.23
C VAL A 502 23.74 -7.33 28.01
N ASP A 503 24.49 -6.47 27.32
CA ASP A 503 25.44 -5.59 27.98
C ASP A 503 24.69 -4.45 28.69
N PRO A 504 25.05 -4.12 29.94
CA PRO A 504 24.44 -2.99 30.64
C PRO A 504 24.82 -1.68 29.95
N PRO A 505 23.93 -0.67 29.91
CA PRO A 505 24.26 0.63 29.35
C PRO A 505 25.39 1.27 30.18
N GLY A 506 26.44 1.74 29.50
CA GLY A 506 27.50 2.52 30.13
C GLY A 506 27.15 4.01 30.17
N CYS A 507 27.32 4.66 31.33
CA CYS A 507 27.27 6.11 31.44
C CYS A 507 28.69 6.65 31.53
N TRP A 508 29.07 7.55 30.62
CA TRP A 508 30.37 8.19 30.64
C TRP A 508 30.28 9.58 31.30
N LEU A 509 30.42 9.60 32.63
CA LEU A 509 30.34 10.82 33.44
C LEU A 509 31.54 11.76 33.23
N ASP A 510 32.63 11.26 32.65
CA ASP A 510 33.85 12.02 32.35
C ASP A 510 33.78 12.78 31.01
N ALA A 511 32.57 12.95 30.42
CA ALA A 511 32.36 13.72 29.20
C ALA A 511 32.35 15.24 29.50
N SER A 512 33.47 15.94 29.29
CA SER A 512 33.58 17.38 29.54
C SER A 512 32.45 18.21 28.92
N ALA A 513 32.07 17.95 27.66
CA ALA A 513 31.01 18.67 26.98
C ALA A 513 29.62 18.51 27.64
N VAL A 514 29.33 17.33 28.20
CA VAL A 514 28.08 17.09 28.95
C VAL A 514 28.14 17.83 30.28
N LEU A 515 29.28 17.79 30.97
CA LEU A 515 29.48 18.49 32.24
C LEU A 515 29.32 20.01 32.10
N VAL A 516 29.88 20.62 31.06
CA VAL A 516 29.77 22.07 30.78
C VAL A 516 28.31 22.48 30.59
N ARG A 517 27.52 21.71 29.83
CA ARG A 517 26.09 21.95 29.62
C ARG A 517 25.28 21.83 30.91
N GLN A 518 25.56 20.78 31.68
CA GLN A 518 24.92 20.56 32.98
C GLN A 518 25.30 21.63 34.01
N TYR A 519 26.50 22.21 33.90
CA TYR A 519 26.93 23.30 34.78
C TYR A 519 26.10 24.58 34.58
N LEU A 520 25.85 25.00 33.34
CA LEU A 520 25.02 26.19 33.10
C LEU A 520 23.58 25.98 33.61
N ALA A 521 23.02 24.79 33.38
CA ALA A 521 21.71 24.41 33.94
C ALA A 521 21.72 24.43 35.48
N TYR A 522 22.78 23.91 36.10
CA TYR A 522 23.00 23.96 37.53
C TYR A 522 23.07 25.40 38.07
N CYS A 523 23.74 26.31 37.34
CA CYS A 523 23.80 27.72 37.73
C CYS A 523 22.42 28.38 37.66
N PHE A 524 21.60 28.09 36.64
CA PHE A 524 20.22 28.62 36.55
C PHE A 524 19.32 28.08 37.66
N ASP A 525 19.41 26.79 37.96
CA ASP A 525 18.67 26.16 39.06
C ASP A 525 19.07 26.76 40.41
N THR A 526 20.38 26.94 40.64
CA THR A 526 20.91 27.54 41.86
C THR A 526 20.51 29.01 41.98
N ALA A 527 20.62 29.79 40.91
CA ALA A 527 20.21 31.20 40.87
C ALA A 527 18.72 31.36 41.17
N THR A 528 17.89 30.46 40.66
CA THR A 528 16.45 30.46 40.94
C THR A 528 16.20 30.18 42.43
N LYS A 529 16.91 29.22 43.00
CA LYS A 529 16.82 28.87 44.42
C LYS A 529 17.29 30.00 45.35
N THR A 530 18.30 30.76 44.97
CA THR A 530 18.82 31.90 45.75
C THR A 530 18.09 33.21 45.49
N GLY A 531 17.17 33.24 44.52
CA GLY A 531 16.40 34.43 44.16
C GLY A 531 17.13 35.40 43.22
N GLU A 532 18.29 35.00 42.68
CA GLU A 532 19.11 35.78 41.74
C GLU A 532 18.55 35.70 40.30
N LEU A 533 17.82 34.62 40.00
CA LEU A 533 17.04 34.46 38.77
C LEU A 533 15.55 34.38 39.11
N THR A 534 14.79 35.42 38.78
CA THR A 534 13.37 35.54 39.12
C THR A 534 12.43 35.12 37.99
N GLU A 535 12.80 35.39 36.74
CA GLU A 535 12.01 35.03 35.57
C GLU A 535 12.93 34.66 34.40
N LEU A 536 12.55 33.65 33.62
CA LEU A 536 13.22 33.29 32.38
C LEU A 536 12.39 33.79 31.19
N PRO A 537 13.03 34.34 30.13
CA PRO A 537 12.35 34.69 28.90
C PRO A 537 11.59 33.49 28.32
N LYS A 538 10.34 33.68 27.91
CA LYS A 538 9.50 32.59 27.38
C LYS A 538 9.77 32.32 25.90
N SER A 539 10.07 33.39 25.15
CA SER A 539 10.31 33.33 23.70
C SER A 539 11.73 33.77 23.35
N GLY A 540 12.20 33.35 22.17
CA GLY A 540 13.49 33.79 21.67
C GLY A 540 13.63 35.30 21.51
N ARG A 541 12.55 36.01 21.18
CA ARG A 541 12.53 37.49 21.12
C ARG A 541 12.74 38.13 22.49
N GLN A 542 12.01 37.65 23.50
CA GLN A 542 12.19 38.12 24.87
C GLN A 542 13.62 37.84 25.36
N LEU A 543 14.24 36.73 24.94
CA LEU A 543 15.63 36.43 25.29
C LEU A 543 16.61 37.45 24.68
N VAL A 544 16.40 37.85 23.42
CA VAL A 544 17.20 38.89 22.75
C VAL A 544 17.04 40.24 23.46
N GLU A 545 15.80 40.61 23.81
CA GLU A 545 15.50 41.85 24.54
C GLU A 545 16.13 41.85 25.95
N ASP A 546 16.05 40.72 26.65
CA ASP A 546 16.61 40.53 27.99
C ASP A 546 18.14 40.66 28.00
N ILE A 547 18.83 40.01 27.05
CA ILE A 547 20.29 40.08 26.93
C ILE A 547 20.79 41.48 26.54
N ALA A 548 20.00 42.22 25.76
CA ALA A 548 20.33 43.59 25.39
C ALA A 548 20.21 44.58 26.55
N ASN A 549 19.44 44.24 27.59
CA ASN A 549 19.25 45.06 28.78
C ASN A 549 20.26 44.65 29.88
N PRO A 550 21.17 45.54 30.32
CA PRO A 550 22.09 45.22 31.42
C PRO A 550 21.39 44.82 32.74
N THR A 551 20.14 45.25 32.92
CA THR A 551 19.31 44.90 34.09
C THR A 551 18.33 43.74 33.81
N GLY A 552 18.51 43.04 32.69
CA GLY A 552 17.75 41.84 32.36
C GLY A 552 18.07 40.67 33.30
N HIS A 553 17.20 39.68 33.31
CA HIS A 553 17.29 38.52 34.20
C HIS A 553 18.52 37.66 33.91
N ILE A 554 18.83 37.40 32.63
CA ILE A 554 20.00 36.61 32.23
C ILE A 554 21.31 37.38 32.49
N PRO A 555 21.47 38.66 32.07
CA PRO A 555 22.66 39.44 32.41
C PRO A 555 22.92 39.54 33.92
N MET A 556 21.89 39.75 34.73
CA MET A 556 22.04 39.80 36.20
C MET A 556 22.47 38.45 36.79
N THR A 557 21.90 37.35 36.28
CA THR A 557 22.33 36.01 36.67
C THR A 557 23.79 35.75 36.31
N LEU A 558 24.24 36.21 35.13
CA LEU A 558 25.65 36.09 34.72
C LEU A 558 26.57 36.94 35.60
N GLU A 559 26.17 38.14 36.01
CA GLU A 559 26.94 38.95 36.96
C GLU A 559 27.06 38.28 38.34
N TRP A 560 26.00 37.64 38.82
CA TRP A 560 26.04 36.83 40.03
C TRP A 560 26.99 35.63 39.86
N MET A 561 26.91 34.92 38.73
CA MET A 561 27.81 33.80 38.42
C MET A 561 29.28 34.23 38.41
N VAL A 562 29.61 35.43 37.90
CA VAL A 562 31.00 35.96 37.93
C VAL A 562 31.49 36.14 39.37
N LYS A 563 30.62 36.59 40.29
CA LYS A 563 30.99 36.84 41.69
C LYS A 563 31.23 35.54 42.48
N ASP A 564 30.54 34.45 42.11
CA ASP A 564 30.56 33.18 42.84
C ASP A 564 31.12 32.01 42.01
N GLU A 565 31.86 32.30 40.94
CA GLU A 565 32.28 31.34 39.91
C GLU A 565 33.03 30.14 40.47
N ASP A 566 34.04 30.39 41.32
CA ASP A 566 34.87 29.33 41.92
C ASP A 566 34.05 28.44 42.88
N HIS A 567 33.13 29.04 43.63
CA HIS A 567 32.25 28.30 44.53
C HIS A 567 31.29 27.40 43.76
N LEU A 568 30.59 27.96 42.76
CA LEU A 568 29.62 27.25 41.92
C LEU A 568 30.25 26.04 41.23
N ARG A 569 31.42 26.23 40.61
CA ARG A 569 32.18 25.13 39.98
C ARG A 569 32.57 24.05 40.96
N THR A 570 33.12 24.46 42.11
CA THR A 570 33.63 23.51 43.11
C THR A 570 32.49 22.66 43.66
N VAL A 571 31.35 23.28 43.97
CA VAL A 571 30.17 22.57 44.47
C VAL A 571 29.60 21.63 43.40
N PHE A 572 29.56 22.06 42.13
CA PHE A 572 29.12 21.22 41.03
C PHE A 572 30.02 19.99 40.85
N LEU A 573 31.34 20.19 40.69
CA LEU A 573 32.30 19.10 40.50
C LEU A 573 32.39 18.16 41.70
N LYS A 574 32.16 18.65 42.92
CA LYS A 574 32.13 17.82 44.12
C LYS A 574 31.08 16.71 44.03
N ARG A 575 29.97 16.93 43.32
CA ARG A 575 28.91 15.92 43.09
C ARG A 575 29.37 14.75 42.21
N LEU A 576 30.42 14.96 41.42
CA LEU A 576 30.92 14.02 40.40
C LEU A 576 32.39 13.63 40.64
N HIS A 577 32.93 13.97 41.82
CA HIS A 577 34.36 13.92 42.09
C HIS A 577 34.96 12.50 41.96
N ALA A 578 34.18 11.44 42.15
CA ALA A 578 34.64 10.06 42.01
C ALA A 578 34.84 9.64 40.55
N ASP A 579 34.17 10.31 39.61
CA ASP A 579 33.98 9.83 38.24
C ASP A 579 34.67 10.71 37.17
N VAL A 580 35.16 11.89 37.57
CA VAL A 580 35.77 12.88 36.66
C VAL A 580 37.30 12.91 36.83
N GLN A 581 38.01 12.63 35.73
CA GLN A 581 39.47 12.58 35.65
C GLN A 581 40.11 13.98 35.70
N PRO A 582 41.40 14.09 36.07
CA PRO A 582 42.08 15.38 36.21
C PRO A 582 42.06 16.26 34.95
N ASP A 583 42.27 15.66 33.77
CA ASP A 583 42.27 16.39 32.49
C ASP A 583 40.86 16.90 32.11
N THR A 584 39.81 16.13 32.42
CA THR A 584 38.43 16.58 32.26
C THR A 584 38.10 17.74 33.18
N ARG A 585 38.64 17.77 34.41
CA ARG A 585 38.47 18.91 35.34
C ARG A 585 39.12 20.17 34.79
N GLU A 586 40.34 20.07 34.24
CA GLU A 586 41.03 21.20 33.62
C GLU A 586 40.22 21.77 32.44
N ARG A 587 39.74 20.90 31.55
CA ARG A 587 38.87 21.31 30.42
C ARG A 587 37.56 21.92 30.90
N PHE A 588 36.93 21.31 31.90
CA PHE A 588 35.70 21.84 32.50
C PHE A 588 35.90 23.25 33.03
N VAL A 589 36.97 23.52 33.79
CA VAL A 589 37.26 24.85 34.32
C VAL A 589 37.47 25.86 33.18
N ALA A 590 38.23 25.48 32.15
CA ALA A 590 38.46 26.34 31.00
C ALA A 590 37.17 26.67 30.21
N GLU A 591 36.29 25.68 30.03
CA GLU A 591 35.07 25.81 29.23
C GLU A 591 33.87 26.39 29.99
N THR A 592 33.90 26.39 31.32
CA THR A 592 32.83 26.93 32.16
C THR A 592 33.11 28.35 32.66
N SER A 593 34.11 29.06 32.11
CA SER A 593 34.34 30.49 32.40
C SER A 593 33.05 31.26 32.21
N THR A 594 32.63 32.02 33.21
CA THR A 594 31.38 32.79 33.10
C THR A 594 31.47 33.77 31.93
N GLU A 595 32.67 34.29 31.66
CA GLU A 595 32.95 35.11 30.48
C GLU A 595 32.72 34.36 29.16
N LEU A 596 33.20 33.12 29.08
CA LEU A 596 33.03 32.29 27.89
C LEU A 596 31.57 31.87 27.70
N LEU A 597 30.88 31.50 28.79
CA LEU A 597 29.46 31.18 28.76
C LEU A 597 28.63 32.40 28.34
N ARG A 598 28.95 33.59 28.88
CA ARG A 598 28.39 34.87 28.45
C ARG A 598 28.60 35.07 26.95
N GLN A 599 29.83 34.97 26.46
CA GLN A 599 30.12 35.12 25.04
C GLN A 599 29.30 34.16 24.17
N ARG A 600 29.19 32.89 24.56
CA ARG A 600 28.40 31.89 23.83
C ARG A 600 26.90 32.17 23.86
N ILE A 601 26.36 32.63 24.99
CA ILE A 601 24.95 33.07 25.10
C ILE A 601 24.68 34.24 24.14
N TYR A 602 25.52 35.28 24.18
CA TYR A 602 25.39 36.46 23.31
C TYR A 602 25.53 36.09 21.83
N GLN A 603 26.43 35.17 21.49
CA GLN A 603 26.57 34.67 20.13
C GLN A 603 25.28 33.96 19.68
N SER A 604 24.75 33.05 20.50
CA SER A 604 23.55 32.27 20.17
C SER A 604 22.33 33.15 19.91
N THR A 605 22.17 34.23 20.68
CA THR A 605 21.05 35.15 20.52
C THR A 605 21.26 36.11 19.36
N GLY A 606 22.49 36.55 19.11
CA GLY A 606 22.84 37.32 17.91
C GLY A 606 22.61 36.53 16.62
N GLU A 607 22.91 35.23 16.60
CA GLU A 607 22.61 34.35 15.46
C GLU A 607 21.10 34.21 15.23
N PHE A 608 20.33 33.98 16.30
CA PHE A 608 18.86 33.93 16.24
C PHE A 608 18.27 35.25 15.72
N GLU A 609 18.72 36.40 16.25
CA GLU A 609 18.27 37.72 15.82
C GLU A 609 18.59 37.97 14.33
N ARG A 610 19.79 37.57 13.87
CA ARG A 610 20.19 37.66 12.47
C ARG A 610 19.29 36.82 11.57
N MET A 611 19.05 35.55 11.92
CA MET A 611 18.14 34.67 11.16
C MET A 611 16.74 35.28 11.03
N PHE A 612 16.24 35.86 12.13
CA PHE A 612 14.94 36.51 12.14
C PHE A 612 14.91 37.73 11.20
N LYS A 613 15.91 38.62 11.29
CA LYS A 613 16.05 39.80 10.42
C LYS A 613 16.18 39.43 8.94
N ASP A 614 16.94 38.39 8.62
CA ASP A 614 17.15 37.95 7.23
C ASP A 614 15.84 37.46 6.58
N LEU A 615 15.02 36.71 7.32
CA LEU A 615 13.71 36.28 6.83
C LEU A 615 12.73 37.45 6.65
N GLU A 616 12.71 38.40 7.59
CA GLU A 616 11.87 39.59 7.46
C GLU A 616 12.29 40.47 6.29
N ASN A 617 13.60 40.66 6.09
CA ASN A 617 14.15 41.40 4.96
C ASN A 617 13.82 40.70 3.63
N GLY A 618 13.92 39.37 3.57
CA GLY A 618 13.51 38.57 2.42
C GLY A 618 12.03 38.74 2.09
N ARG A 619 11.16 38.68 3.11
CA ARG A 619 9.71 38.92 2.97
C ARG A 619 9.41 40.33 2.46
N LYS A 620 10.08 41.35 2.99
CA LYS A 620 9.92 42.74 2.54
C LYS A 620 10.33 42.89 1.08
N ARG A 621 11.48 42.33 0.69
CA ARG A 621 11.97 42.35 -0.69
C ARG A 621 10.99 41.69 -1.67
N LEU A 622 10.46 40.51 -1.32
CA LEU A 622 9.49 39.81 -2.17
C LEU A 622 8.16 40.57 -2.29
N ARG A 623 7.67 41.21 -1.21
CA ARG A 623 6.50 42.10 -1.29
C ARG A 623 6.73 43.30 -2.19
N ASP A 624 7.91 43.93 -2.08
CA ASP A 624 8.28 45.06 -2.93
C ASP A 624 8.38 44.63 -4.41
N GLN A 625 8.87 43.42 -4.70
CA GLN A 625 8.87 42.85 -6.05
C GLN A 625 7.46 42.56 -6.55
N LEU A 626 6.61 41.94 -5.73
CA LEU A 626 5.22 41.65 -6.06
C LEU A 626 4.45 42.92 -6.44
N SER A 627 4.70 44.03 -5.72
CA SER A 627 4.07 45.33 -5.97
C SER A 627 4.49 46.00 -7.28
N LYS A 628 5.57 45.53 -7.92
CA LYS A 628 6.15 46.09 -9.15
C LYS A 628 5.83 45.27 -10.40
N LEU A 629 5.22 44.09 -10.25
CA LEU A 629 4.83 43.23 -11.37
C LEU A 629 3.54 43.72 -12.02
N SER A 630 3.47 43.68 -13.35
CA SER A 630 2.28 44.03 -14.11
C SER A 630 1.25 42.89 -14.16
N ASP A 631 0.01 43.17 -14.56
CA ASP A 631 -1.09 42.20 -14.51
C ASP A 631 -1.00 41.04 -15.51
N ASP A 632 -0.15 41.17 -16.52
CA ASP A 632 0.19 40.16 -17.52
C ASP A 632 1.22 39.13 -17.03
N GLU A 633 1.91 39.37 -15.92
CA GLU A 633 2.96 38.48 -15.36
C GLU A 633 2.39 37.47 -14.34
N GLN A 634 1.32 36.75 -14.69
CA GLN A 634 0.60 35.85 -13.76
C GLN A 634 1.46 34.73 -13.16
N GLU A 635 2.37 34.14 -13.95
CA GLU A 635 3.24 33.05 -13.51
C GLU A 635 4.26 33.53 -12.45
N ALA A 636 4.86 34.71 -12.66
CA ALA A 636 5.78 35.31 -11.71
C ALA A 636 5.09 35.75 -10.40
N LYS A 637 3.84 36.25 -10.48
CA LYS A 637 3.03 36.55 -9.28
C LYS A 637 2.78 35.29 -8.45
N MET A 638 2.38 34.18 -9.07
CA MET A 638 2.16 32.91 -8.38
C MET A 638 3.43 32.37 -7.71
N GLU A 639 4.59 32.46 -8.37
CA GLU A 639 5.87 32.03 -7.81
C GLU A 639 6.25 32.84 -6.56
N ILE A 640 6.17 34.18 -6.63
CA ILE A 640 6.46 35.06 -5.49
C ILE A 640 5.47 34.85 -4.34
N GLU A 641 4.18 34.64 -4.63
CA GLU A 641 3.17 34.35 -3.60
C GLU A 641 3.45 33.01 -2.88
N GLN A 642 3.89 31.99 -3.61
CA GLN A 642 4.28 30.71 -3.03
C GLN A 642 5.52 30.88 -2.12
N GLU A 643 6.54 31.60 -2.57
CA GLU A 643 7.71 31.91 -1.74
C GLU A 643 7.35 32.72 -0.49
N LEU A 644 6.46 33.71 -0.61
CA LEU A 644 5.96 34.49 0.52
C LEU A 644 5.25 33.62 1.55
N ARG A 645 4.44 32.64 1.14
CA ARG A 645 3.80 31.69 2.07
C ARG A 645 4.84 30.83 2.79
N ILE A 646 5.88 30.35 2.08
CA ILE A 646 6.96 29.57 2.68
C ILE A 646 7.72 30.41 3.71
N LEU A 647 8.11 31.64 3.37
CA LEU A 647 8.81 32.53 4.30
C LEU A 647 7.92 32.90 5.50
N GLN A 648 6.62 33.11 5.30
CA GLN A 648 5.69 33.37 6.39
C GLN A 648 5.59 32.19 7.35
N GLY A 649 5.49 30.96 6.84
CA GLY A 649 5.53 29.75 7.66
C GLY A 649 6.85 29.63 8.46
N ARG A 650 7.99 29.96 7.84
CA ARG A 650 9.29 29.97 8.52
C ARG A 650 9.39 31.02 9.63
N VAL A 651 8.91 32.25 9.38
CA VAL A 651 8.86 33.31 10.40
C VAL A 651 7.96 32.91 11.56
N GLN A 652 6.81 32.29 11.27
CA GLN A 652 5.90 31.80 12.30
C GLN A 652 6.55 30.70 13.14
N SER A 653 7.21 29.73 12.50
CA SER A 653 7.97 28.68 13.20
C SER A 653 9.10 29.26 14.08
N LEU A 654 9.88 30.21 13.56
CA LEU A 654 10.93 30.88 14.34
C LEU A 654 10.37 31.73 15.49
N SER A 655 9.18 32.32 15.33
CA SER A 655 8.53 33.10 16.39
C SER A 655 8.01 32.23 17.54
N GLN A 656 7.75 30.95 17.27
CA GLN A 656 7.35 29.97 18.27
C GLN A 656 8.55 29.36 19.02
N THR A 657 9.79 29.63 18.57
CA THR A 657 10.99 29.12 19.24
C THR A 657 11.12 29.71 20.64
N THR A 658 11.23 28.85 21.63
CA THR A 658 11.35 29.26 23.05
C THR A 658 12.79 29.67 23.38
N ALA A 659 12.96 30.42 24.48
CA ALA A 659 14.32 30.79 24.92
C ALA A 659 15.17 29.57 25.30
N LEU A 660 14.55 28.58 25.96
CA LEU A 660 15.20 27.32 26.31
C LEU A 660 15.64 26.56 25.06
N GLU A 661 14.79 26.49 24.03
CA GLU A 661 15.14 25.86 22.75
C GLU A 661 16.39 26.47 22.13
N ILE A 662 16.53 27.81 22.14
CA ILE A 662 17.74 28.49 21.63
C ILE A 662 18.98 28.06 22.42
N LEU A 663 18.90 28.07 23.75
CA LEU A 663 20.03 27.69 24.59
C LEU A 663 20.39 26.20 24.44
N THR A 664 19.41 25.32 24.30
CA THR A 664 19.65 23.89 24.05
C THR A 664 20.18 23.61 22.64
N ASP A 665 19.64 24.27 21.61
CA ASP A 665 20.03 24.09 20.20
C ASP A 665 21.47 24.55 19.95
N ASN A 666 21.96 25.52 20.73
CA ASN A 666 23.32 26.03 20.68
C ASN A 666 24.27 25.33 21.68
N GLY A 667 23.82 24.25 22.32
CA GLY A 667 24.65 23.43 23.20
C GLY A 667 25.08 24.13 24.50
N LEU A 668 24.33 25.14 24.95
CA LEU A 668 24.52 25.84 26.22
C LEU A 668 23.81 25.11 27.37
N LEU A 669 22.62 24.56 27.11
CA LEU A 669 21.84 23.77 28.06
C LEU A 669 21.75 22.30 27.61
N PRO A 670 21.53 21.36 28.54
CA PRO A 670 21.36 19.95 28.21
C PRO A 670 20.06 19.71 27.42
N ASN A 671 20.12 18.85 26.41
CA ASN A 671 18.95 18.36 25.67
C ASN A 671 18.67 16.90 26.08
N TYR A 672 17.40 16.55 26.25
CA TYR A 672 16.96 15.19 26.58
C TYR A 672 17.19 14.20 25.41
N ALA A 673 17.27 14.70 24.18
CA ALA A 673 17.64 13.92 23.01
C ALA A 673 19.16 13.95 22.80
N PHE A 674 19.82 12.79 22.93
CA PHE A 674 21.27 12.63 22.80
C PHE A 674 21.89 12.81 21.39
N PRO A 675 21.19 13.05 20.26
CA PRO A 675 21.85 13.56 19.06
C PRO A 675 21.82 15.08 19.03
N GLU A 676 23.00 15.68 18.86
CA GLU A 676 23.14 17.06 18.37
C GLU A 676 22.39 17.21 17.03
N ARG A 677 21.94 18.42 16.70
CA ARG A 677 21.59 18.71 15.30
C ARG A 677 22.81 18.39 14.44
N GLY A 678 22.68 17.38 13.58
CA GLY A 678 23.52 17.28 12.40
C GLY A 678 23.53 18.64 11.69
N VAL A 679 24.68 18.99 11.11
CA VAL A 679 24.92 20.25 10.40
C VAL A 679 23.70 20.63 9.56
N ARG A 680 22.95 21.67 9.97
CA ARG A 680 21.85 22.20 9.15
C ARG A 680 22.46 22.93 7.96
N PHE A 681 22.48 22.25 6.82
CA PHE A 681 22.92 22.82 5.55
C PHE A 681 21.86 23.79 5.03
N TYR A 682 22.04 25.09 5.29
CA TYR A 682 21.22 26.12 4.67
C TYR A 682 21.74 26.42 3.26
N GLY A 683 21.33 25.60 2.29
CA GLY A 683 21.57 25.89 0.88
C GLY A 683 20.65 27.00 0.40
N ALA A 684 21.18 28.21 0.21
CA ALA A 684 20.51 29.24 -0.58
C ALA A 684 20.82 28.98 -2.06
N ILE A 685 19.80 28.63 -2.86
CA ILE A 685 19.95 28.53 -4.31
C ILE A 685 20.05 29.96 -4.86
N TYR A 686 21.28 30.42 -5.08
CA TYR A 686 21.53 31.63 -5.85
C TYR A 686 21.38 31.31 -7.34
N ASN A 687 20.26 31.72 -7.93
CA ASN A 687 20.08 31.62 -9.37
C ASN A 687 20.98 32.67 -10.07
N LYS A 688 22.20 32.26 -10.47
CA LYS A 688 23.24 33.16 -11.02
C LYS A 688 22.96 33.59 -12.48
N HIS A 689 21.86 33.14 -13.08
CA HIS A 689 21.48 33.45 -14.47
C HIS A 689 20.21 34.32 -14.57
N ARG A 690 20.27 35.53 -14.03
CA ARG A 690 19.37 36.62 -14.46
C ARG A 690 20.16 37.94 -14.54
N ARG A 691 21.17 37.95 -15.40
CA ARG A 691 21.76 39.17 -15.98
C ARG A 691 21.86 38.99 -17.48
N SER A 692 20.84 39.46 -18.19
CA SER A 692 20.93 40.03 -19.55
C SER A 692 19.51 40.30 -20.06
N ASN A 693 19.01 41.52 -19.88
CA ASN A 693 18.90 42.48 -20.99
C ASN A 693 18.21 43.76 -20.50
N GLN A 694 18.95 44.87 -20.66
CA GLN A 694 18.38 46.19 -20.87
C GLN A 694 17.53 46.20 -22.13
#